data_AF-A0A231NXE7-F1
#
_entry.id   AF-A0A231NXE7-F1
#
_cell.length_a   1.000
_cell.length_b   1.000
_cell.length_c   1.000
_cell.angle_alpha   90.00
_cell.angle_beta   90.00
_cell.angle_gamma   90.00
#
_symmetry.space_group_name_H-M   'P 1'
#
loop_
_entity.id
_entity.type
_entity.pdbx_description
1 polymer ?
#
loop_
_entity_poly.entity_id
_entity_poly.type
_entity_poly.pdbx_seq_one_letter_code
_entity_poly.pdbx_strand_id
1 'polypeptide(L)'
;MADKIKDILKNQKGSSLAFVIIIGVIIMIMVVSLLSVANSDFTFTQQTLESRQAYIDAKSVIEFGKIFINNDMSELNDYQLEKTEKQNQLNALDSSDPNNQALIASLQMRISQLNNLISGKENEYPKQIFGTKNSVTGNIDDMDSLIARSNGDTTPLATGKVILGECHLTASGDGASRVYTFNLDVQGLRRELNYKVDIPVQADAGTGGISGPPVEDTGARNTHIHATGNKVKINIQGEGNEKEDSGGVLKVENYNLSLDIGRNKDNNSKFEWMNGKTLDMKAKNIYVTAPMPTTGVWQAEFNLGDRNKTETIWFKENYVQNNGSGKTNTFKAKTIIFDKNLTINDNTNLNIECDTLWVKGDILINASGGTKSSLIINAKNIIIGDYTNNLNGNVKVGDRSKIVWSCSDNIWIRGNLDLLTNSTDFSNPDNSLTAKNIAIGRATNPSNVTVKNGTRVIWNCENFWLHGDMTTITSGSYQEFKNIVYFYSGKINLSNNCQISVTGKQNSKNQIFVGGIIPLESIAYNVKIKNVELFQCNGDFGLKQNSVLELDAQNVLVKGNLTVNRTGTLNINTQYLDVAGKTYADNSLMNISGNGTLKARFNGYEQYNSTVNMTGAEKIILGSPVILKYDNPPTLTLNVKADGIYLNSSGGDIKKKTQLKYSGNNDGSATDFYFYPDPLVFKDWETDRTIKPGKYQAVTGNKLEDLPLEPLTYNSSPEWLPLAVTLLNPTEPSVSNAWSSDDPVDPGDPTGINKQGTEKYY
;
A
#
# COMPACT_ATOMS: atom_id res chain seq x y z
N MET A 1 -65.58 23.77 82.39
CA MET A 1 -65.30 23.40 80.99
C MET A 1 -64.04 24.08 80.45
N ALA A 2 -63.71 25.31 80.88
CA ALA A 2 -62.46 26.00 80.54
C ALA A 2 -61.17 25.33 81.06
N ASP A 3 -61.21 24.66 82.21
CA ASP A 3 -60.00 24.03 82.78
C ASP A 3 -59.59 22.75 82.06
N LYS A 4 -60.54 22.00 81.49
CA LYS A 4 -60.23 20.81 80.66
C LYS A 4 -59.56 21.15 79.33
N ILE A 5 -59.82 22.33 78.76
CA ILE A 5 -59.18 22.77 77.51
C ILE A 5 -57.73 23.25 77.77
N LYS A 6 -57.45 23.83 78.94
CA LYS A 6 -56.08 24.21 79.34
C LYS A 6 -55.16 23.01 79.56
N ASP A 7 -55.68 21.89 80.08
CA ASP A 7 -54.88 20.69 80.28
C ASP A 7 -54.59 19.92 78.98
N ILE A 8 -55.50 19.94 78.01
CA ILE A 8 -55.25 19.36 76.67
C ILE A 8 -54.17 20.16 75.91
N LEU A 9 -54.16 21.50 76.05
CA LEU A 9 -53.13 22.37 75.45
C LEU A 9 -51.76 22.28 76.15
N LYS A 10 -51.70 21.91 77.44
CA LYS A 10 -50.42 21.65 78.13
C LYS A 10 -49.77 20.33 77.69
N ASN A 11 -50.56 19.30 77.38
CA ASN A 11 -50.04 18.00 76.94
C ASN A 11 -49.59 17.92 75.48
N GLN A 12 -49.93 18.90 74.62
CA GLN A 12 -49.43 18.93 73.23
C GLN A 12 -48.09 19.67 73.05
N LYS A 13 -47.64 20.46 74.02
CA LYS A 13 -46.34 21.16 73.98
C LYS A 13 -45.12 20.25 74.09
N GLY A 14 -45.30 18.99 74.51
CA GLY A 14 -44.23 17.98 74.54
C GLY A 14 -44.02 17.24 73.22
N SER A 15 -45.01 17.24 72.31
CA SER A 15 -44.92 16.47 71.05
C SER A 15 -44.21 17.23 69.91
N SER A 16 -44.28 18.58 69.92
CA SER A 16 -43.60 19.40 68.90
C SER A 16 -42.08 19.32 69.01
N LEU A 17 -41.54 19.20 70.22
CA LEU A 17 -40.11 19.07 70.44
C LEU A 17 -39.58 17.75 69.84
N ALA A 18 -40.30 16.64 70.04
CA ALA A 18 -39.93 15.35 69.44
C ALA A 18 -39.98 15.40 67.91
N PHE A 19 -40.98 16.07 67.33
CA PHE A 19 -41.11 16.22 65.88
C PHE A 19 -39.98 17.08 65.27
N VAL A 20 -39.60 18.17 65.95
CA VAL A 20 -38.48 19.03 65.54
C VAL A 20 -37.15 18.29 65.64
N ILE A 21 -36.95 17.48 66.69
CA ILE A 21 -35.74 16.64 66.83
C ILE A 21 -35.67 15.60 65.71
N ILE A 22 -36.79 14.91 65.41
CA ILE A 22 -36.82 13.89 64.35
C ILE A 22 -36.55 14.52 62.98
N ILE A 23 -37.19 15.66 62.66
CA ILE A 23 -36.93 16.39 61.41
C ILE A 23 -35.48 16.88 61.35
N GLY A 24 -34.94 17.40 62.46
CA GLY A 24 -33.54 17.82 62.54
C GLY A 24 -32.56 16.68 62.27
N VAL A 25 -32.82 15.49 62.82
CA VAL A 25 -32.01 14.28 62.58
C VAL A 25 -32.13 13.83 61.12
N ILE A 26 -33.32 13.85 60.53
CA ILE A 26 -33.52 13.47 59.12
C ILE A 26 -32.77 14.42 58.19
N ILE A 27 -32.86 15.74 58.43
CA ILE A 27 -32.12 16.74 57.65
C ILE A 27 -30.62 16.54 57.82
N MET A 28 -30.14 16.27 59.04
CA MET A 28 -28.73 16.01 59.30
C MET A 28 -28.23 14.76 58.56
N ILE A 29 -29.01 13.68 58.55
CA ILE A 29 -28.69 12.45 57.79
C ILE A 29 -28.66 12.73 56.29
N MET A 30 -29.63 13.49 55.75
CA MET A 30 -29.64 13.87 54.34
C MET A 30 -28.43 14.74 53.96
N VAL A 31 -28.06 15.71 54.80
CA VAL A 31 -26.89 16.59 54.56
C VAL A 31 -25.58 15.80 54.62
N VAL A 32 -25.42 14.90 55.59
CA VAL A 32 -24.24 14.02 55.68
C VAL A 32 -24.17 13.07 54.49
N SER A 33 -25.31 12.54 54.04
CA SER A 33 -25.37 11.68 52.86
C SER A 33 -25.00 12.43 51.58
N LEU A 34 -25.51 13.65 51.39
CA LEU A 34 -25.18 14.52 50.25
C LEU A 34 -23.71 14.93 50.25
N LEU A 35 -23.14 15.27 51.40
CA LEU A 35 -21.71 15.54 51.55
C LEU A 35 -20.85 14.31 51.26
N SER A 36 -21.30 13.13 51.68
CA SER A 36 -20.60 11.87 51.39
C SER A 36 -20.63 11.51 49.89
N VAL A 37 -21.76 11.75 49.21
CA VAL A 37 -21.89 11.56 47.75
C VAL A 37 -21.02 12.57 47.00
N ALA A 38 -21.06 13.85 47.38
CA ALA A 38 -20.24 14.89 46.77
C ALA A 38 -18.74 14.64 46.97
N ASN A 39 -18.33 14.15 48.14
CA ASN A 39 -16.93 13.81 48.41
C ASN A 39 -16.48 12.55 47.65
N SER A 40 -17.38 11.57 47.47
CA SER A 40 -17.14 10.41 46.62
C SER A 40 -16.96 10.81 45.17
N ASP A 41 -17.83 11.67 44.63
CA ASP A 41 -17.74 12.17 43.25
C ASP A 41 -16.49 13.03 43.04
N PHE A 42 -16.10 13.86 44.02
CA PHE A 42 -14.87 14.63 43.97
C PHE A 42 -13.63 13.72 43.98
N THR A 43 -13.61 12.72 44.86
CA THR A 43 -12.52 11.75 44.95
C THR A 43 -12.43 10.92 43.66
N PHE A 44 -13.55 10.51 43.09
CA PHE A 44 -13.60 9.78 41.82
C PHE A 44 -13.13 10.65 40.64
N THR A 45 -13.54 11.92 40.60
CA THR A 45 -13.12 12.87 39.55
C THR A 45 -11.63 13.18 39.65
N GLN A 46 -11.11 13.37 40.87
CA GLN A 46 -9.69 13.59 41.13
C GLN A 46 -8.86 12.36 40.75
N GLN A 47 -9.28 11.15 41.16
CA GLN A 47 -8.63 9.90 40.74
C GLN A 47 -8.67 9.70 39.22
N THR A 48 -9.75 10.12 38.56
CA THR A 48 -9.88 10.05 37.10
C THR A 48 -8.93 11.02 36.41
N LEU A 49 -8.83 12.26 36.88
CA LEU A 49 -7.89 13.27 36.34
C LEU A 49 -6.43 12.87 36.58
N GLU A 50 -6.09 12.42 37.78
CA GLU A 50 -4.76 11.91 38.11
C GLU A 50 -4.40 10.66 37.28
N SER A 51 -5.38 9.78 37.01
CA SER A 51 -5.15 8.63 36.11
C SER A 51 -4.92 9.05 34.65
N ARG A 52 -5.62 10.09 34.17
CA ARG A 52 -5.45 10.63 32.81
C ARG A 52 -4.10 11.32 32.66
N GLN A 53 -3.66 12.06 33.67
CA GLN A 53 -2.35 12.70 33.67
C GLN A 53 -1.23 11.64 33.71
N ALA A 54 -1.33 10.64 34.59
CA ALA A 54 -0.38 9.53 34.63
C ALA A 54 -0.32 8.74 33.30
N TYR A 55 -1.46 8.61 32.60
CA TYR A 55 -1.51 8.00 31.27
C TYR A 55 -0.83 8.86 30.20
N ILE A 56 -1.05 10.18 30.21
CA ILE A 56 -0.41 11.11 29.28
C ILE A 56 1.11 11.16 29.49
N ASP A 57 1.56 11.13 30.75
CA ASP A 57 2.97 11.14 31.09
C ASP A 57 3.65 9.80 30.70
N ALA A 58 3.01 8.66 30.99
CA ALA A 58 3.47 7.35 30.52
C ALA A 58 3.53 7.27 28.98
N LYS A 59 2.52 7.81 28.29
CA LYS A 59 2.51 7.89 26.82
C LYS A 59 3.66 8.76 26.30
N SER A 60 3.94 9.88 26.96
CA SER A 60 5.03 10.78 26.57
C SER A 60 6.40 10.12 26.71
N VAL A 61 6.65 9.37 27.81
CA VAL A 61 7.88 8.59 28.00
C VAL A 61 8.04 7.53 26.92
N ILE A 62 6.95 6.86 26.54
CA ILE A 62 6.95 5.88 25.44
C ILE A 62 7.26 6.55 24.10
N GLU A 63 6.65 7.69 23.77
CA GLU A 63 6.93 8.40 22.51
C GLU A 63 8.38 8.89 22.44
N PHE A 64 8.96 9.39 23.55
CA PHE A 64 10.38 9.73 23.60
C PHE A 64 11.28 8.50 23.48
N GLY A 65 10.94 7.41 24.17
CA GLY A 65 11.64 6.12 24.04
C GLY A 65 11.61 5.59 22.60
N LYS A 66 10.48 5.74 21.89
CA LYS A 66 10.34 5.34 20.49
C LYS A 66 11.25 6.15 19.55
N ILE A 67 11.28 7.48 19.69
CA ILE A 67 12.15 8.33 18.85
C ILE A 67 13.62 7.93 19.06
N PHE A 68 14.00 7.69 20.31
CA PHE A 68 15.35 7.31 20.68
C PHE A 68 15.73 5.92 20.14
N ILE A 69 14.86 4.92 20.33
CA ILE A 69 15.05 3.56 19.83
C ILE A 69 15.09 3.54 18.30
N ASN A 70 14.21 4.28 17.61
CA ASN A 70 14.17 4.30 16.15
C ASN A 70 15.47 4.85 15.54
N ASN A 71 16.08 5.87 16.15
CA ASN A 71 17.34 6.43 15.68
C ASN A 71 18.49 5.43 15.84
N ASP A 72 18.66 4.86 17.04
CA ASP A 72 19.72 3.87 17.28
C ASP A 72 19.48 2.57 16.48
N MET A 73 18.21 2.22 16.23
CA MET A 73 17.82 1.08 15.38
C MET A 73 18.15 1.30 13.91
N SER A 74 17.93 2.51 13.38
CA SER A 74 18.33 2.86 12.01
C SER A 74 19.83 2.70 11.84
N GLU A 75 20.62 3.26 12.76
CA GLU A 75 22.09 3.19 12.69
C GLU A 75 22.61 1.74 12.81
N LEU A 76 22.07 0.95 13.75
CA LEU A 76 22.45 -0.47 13.88
C LEU A 76 22.07 -1.30 12.64
N ASN A 77 20.92 -1.01 12.03
CA ASN A 77 20.48 -1.68 10.82
C ASN A 77 21.37 -1.31 9.62
N ASP A 78 21.70 -0.04 9.47
CA ASP A 78 22.58 0.45 8.41
C ASP A 78 23.98 -0.19 8.53
N TYR A 79 24.55 -0.27 9.74
CA TYR A 79 25.83 -0.94 9.96
C TYR A 79 25.79 -2.45 9.65
N GLN A 80 24.69 -3.14 9.95
CA GLN A 80 24.55 -4.58 9.67
C GLN A 80 24.33 -4.85 8.18
N LEU A 81 23.55 -4.02 7.49
CA LEU A 81 23.37 -4.09 6.04
C LEU A 81 24.68 -3.84 5.31
N GLU A 82 25.41 -2.78 5.69
CA GLU A 82 26.71 -2.49 5.11
C GLU A 82 27.71 -3.63 5.38
N LYS A 83 27.74 -4.17 6.61
CA LYS A 83 28.61 -5.31 6.96
C LYS A 83 28.30 -6.53 6.09
N THR A 84 27.02 -6.84 5.90
CA THR A 84 26.57 -7.97 5.08
C THR A 84 26.96 -7.76 3.61
N GLU A 85 26.78 -6.54 3.09
CA GLU A 85 27.21 -6.17 1.75
C GLU A 85 28.74 -6.35 1.57
N LYS A 86 29.55 -5.83 2.50
CA LYS A 86 31.02 -5.96 2.43
C LYS A 86 31.49 -7.39 2.61
N GLN A 87 30.82 -8.19 3.44
CA GLN A 87 31.10 -9.62 3.59
C GLN A 87 30.78 -10.39 2.31
N ASN A 88 29.69 -10.07 1.63
CA ASN A 88 29.34 -10.67 0.34
C ASN A 88 30.33 -10.28 -0.75
N GLN A 89 30.79 -9.01 -0.77
CA GLN A 89 31.88 -8.56 -1.66
C GLN A 89 33.17 -9.33 -1.39
N LEU A 90 33.54 -9.52 -0.12
CA LEU A 90 34.74 -10.27 0.27
C LEU A 90 34.65 -11.74 -0.17
N ASN A 91 33.48 -12.38 -0.01
CA ASN A 91 33.26 -13.78 -0.38
C ASN A 91 33.25 -14.01 -1.91
N ALA A 92 33.01 -12.96 -2.70
CA ALA A 92 32.97 -13.02 -4.16
C ALA A 92 34.36 -12.87 -4.82
N LEU A 93 35.39 -12.49 -4.07
CA LEU A 93 36.75 -12.27 -4.57
C LEU A 93 37.60 -13.56 -4.46
N ASP A 94 38.40 -13.82 -5.48
CA ASP A 94 39.38 -14.91 -5.44
C ASP A 94 40.61 -14.48 -4.61
N SER A 95 40.79 -15.13 -3.46
CA SER A 95 41.91 -14.92 -2.54
C SER A 95 43.28 -15.27 -3.12
N SER A 96 43.34 -15.98 -4.25
CA SER A 96 44.59 -16.37 -4.91
C SER A 96 45.07 -15.38 -5.97
N ASP A 97 44.24 -14.41 -6.39
CA ASP A 97 44.59 -13.37 -7.35
C ASP A 97 45.37 -12.21 -6.67
N PRO A 98 46.62 -11.91 -7.08
CA PRO A 98 47.41 -10.81 -6.55
C PRO A 98 46.74 -9.43 -6.70
N ASN A 99 45.90 -9.25 -7.73
CA ASN A 99 45.22 -7.98 -7.98
C ASN A 99 44.09 -7.70 -6.96
N ASN A 100 43.56 -8.75 -6.32
CA ASN A 100 42.48 -8.64 -5.33
C ASN A 100 43.00 -8.39 -3.90
N GLN A 101 44.29 -8.62 -3.63
CA GLN A 101 44.86 -8.57 -2.27
C GLN A 101 44.65 -7.22 -1.57
N ALA A 102 44.78 -6.10 -2.31
CA ALA A 102 44.56 -4.76 -1.76
C ALA A 102 43.09 -4.49 -1.41
N LEU A 103 42.16 -4.99 -2.23
CA LEU A 103 40.71 -4.86 -2.00
C LEU A 103 40.23 -5.78 -0.87
N ILE A 104 40.76 -7.00 -0.79
CA ILE A 104 40.50 -7.93 0.31
C ILE A 104 40.90 -7.30 1.64
N ALA A 105 42.10 -6.70 1.72
CA ALA A 105 42.57 -6.03 2.92
C ALA A 105 41.70 -4.82 3.31
N SER A 106 41.22 -4.03 2.35
CA SER A 106 40.35 -2.88 2.62
C SER A 106 38.95 -3.31 3.08
N LEU A 107 38.36 -4.35 2.47
CA LEU A 107 37.08 -4.92 2.86
C LEU A 107 37.14 -5.52 4.28
N GLN A 108 38.17 -6.29 4.60
CA GLN A 108 38.38 -6.84 5.94
C GLN A 108 38.54 -5.73 7.00
N MET A 109 39.24 -4.65 6.67
CA MET A 109 39.38 -3.48 7.54
C MET A 109 38.02 -2.80 7.79
N ARG A 110 37.21 -2.60 6.74
CA ARG A 110 35.87 -1.99 6.87
C ARG A 110 34.92 -2.88 7.67
N ILE A 111 34.92 -4.19 7.44
CA ILE A 111 34.13 -5.15 8.22
C ILE A 111 34.52 -5.09 9.70
N SER A 112 35.82 -4.98 10.00
CA SER A 112 36.30 -4.83 11.39
C SER A 112 35.86 -3.51 12.03
N GLN A 113 35.88 -2.40 11.27
CA GLN A 113 35.35 -1.11 11.73
C GLN A 113 33.84 -1.19 12.02
N LEU A 114 33.06 -1.82 11.13
CA LEU A 114 31.62 -2.00 11.32
C LEU A 114 31.32 -2.88 12.54
N ASN A 115 32.09 -3.94 12.78
CA ASN A 115 31.98 -4.73 14.01
C ASN A 115 32.23 -3.90 15.27
N ASN A 116 33.21 -2.99 15.24
CA ASN A 116 33.50 -2.09 16.35
C ASN A 116 32.40 -1.05 16.56
N LEU A 117 31.79 -0.53 15.49
CA LEU A 117 30.66 0.41 15.57
C LEU A 117 29.41 -0.27 16.13
N ILE A 118 29.10 -1.48 15.65
CA ILE A 118 27.99 -2.31 16.15
C ILE A 118 28.22 -2.62 17.64
N SER A 119 29.39 -3.12 18.00
CA SER A 119 29.70 -3.46 19.40
C SER A 119 29.72 -2.21 20.28
N GLY A 120 30.23 -1.08 19.77
CA GLY A 120 30.23 0.21 20.46
C GLY A 120 28.81 0.65 20.81
N LYS A 121 27.89 0.59 19.84
CA LYS A 121 26.47 0.91 20.02
C LYS A 121 25.75 -0.07 20.94
N GLU A 122 26.02 -1.37 20.82
CA GLU A 122 25.45 -2.40 21.71
C GLU A 122 25.88 -2.16 23.17
N ASN A 123 27.14 -1.74 23.39
CA ASN A 123 27.69 -1.46 24.71
C ASN A 123 27.21 -0.14 25.33
N GLU A 124 26.49 0.72 24.59
CA GLU A 124 25.87 1.91 25.16
C GLU A 124 24.66 1.58 26.05
N TYR A 125 24.18 0.32 26.04
CA TYR A 125 23.04 -0.15 26.82
C TYR A 125 23.47 -0.87 28.12
N PRO A 126 22.71 -0.74 29.24
CA PRO A 126 21.43 -0.05 29.34
C PRO A 126 21.54 1.48 29.31
N LYS A 127 20.61 2.13 28.61
CA LYS A 127 20.51 3.59 28.53
C LYS A 127 19.42 4.12 29.45
N GLN A 128 19.75 5.14 30.23
CA GLN A 128 18.81 5.81 31.13
C GLN A 128 17.96 6.83 30.37
N ILE A 129 16.65 6.77 30.58
CA ILE A 129 15.66 7.70 30.02
C ILE A 129 15.35 8.74 31.08
N PHE A 130 15.58 10.01 30.77
CA PHE A 130 15.38 11.13 31.70
C PHE A 130 14.11 11.91 31.36
N GLY A 131 13.43 12.42 32.39
CA GLY A 131 12.37 13.41 32.24
C GLY A 131 12.27 14.36 33.44
N THR A 132 11.13 15.02 33.59
CA THR A 132 10.97 16.09 34.60
C THR A 132 10.41 15.56 35.91
N LYS A 133 10.75 16.20 37.04
CA LYS A 133 10.22 15.85 38.38
C LYS A 133 8.69 15.85 38.46
N ASN A 134 8.01 16.67 37.65
CA ASN A 134 6.55 16.73 37.60
C ASN A 134 5.92 15.47 36.98
N SER A 135 6.73 14.60 36.34
CA SER A 135 6.30 13.37 35.67
C SER A 135 6.33 12.14 36.59
N VAL A 136 6.66 12.29 37.88
CA VAL A 136 6.80 11.20 38.86
C VAL A 136 5.79 11.36 39.99
N THR A 137 5.10 10.27 40.39
CA THR A 137 4.09 10.33 41.46
C THR A 137 4.70 10.53 42.85
N GLY A 138 4.06 11.37 43.69
CA GLY A 138 4.56 11.78 45.01
C GLY A 138 4.58 10.72 46.13
N ASN A 139 4.46 9.42 45.80
CA ASN A 139 4.44 8.31 46.77
C ASN A 139 5.66 7.38 46.64
N ILE A 140 6.77 7.85 46.07
CA ILE A 140 8.03 7.12 46.11
C ILE A 140 8.79 7.60 47.33
N ASP A 141 8.90 6.74 48.34
CA ASP A 141 9.52 7.01 49.65
C ASP A 141 11.03 7.37 49.57
N ASP A 142 11.63 7.34 48.38
CA ASP A 142 13.05 7.64 48.17
C ASP A 142 13.30 8.44 46.87
N MET A 143 12.76 9.66 46.82
CA MET A 143 12.92 10.58 45.68
C MET A 143 14.38 11.02 45.45
N ASP A 144 15.27 10.85 46.44
CA ASP A 144 16.70 11.17 46.35
C ASP A 144 17.49 10.11 45.56
N SER A 145 17.00 8.86 45.49
CA SER A 145 17.63 7.76 44.72
C SER A 145 17.50 7.90 43.19
N LEU A 146 16.54 8.70 42.71
CA LEU A 146 16.20 8.87 41.27
C LEU A 146 16.83 10.12 40.63
N ILE A 147 17.58 10.91 41.41
CA ILE A 147 18.24 12.13 40.93
C ILE A 147 19.63 11.76 40.44
N ALA A 148 19.86 11.88 39.13
CA ALA A 148 21.20 11.79 38.57
C ALA A 148 22.02 13.04 38.99
N ARG A 149 22.70 12.97 40.13
CA ARG A 149 23.70 13.97 40.52
C ARG A 149 25.04 13.54 39.92
N SER A 150 25.60 14.36 39.04
CA SER A 150 27.04 14.30 38.79
C SER A 150 27.76 14.74 40.07
N ASN A 151 28.87 14.08 40.41
CA ASN A 151 29.66 14.41 41.59
C ASN A 151 30.06 15.90 41.57
N GLY A 152 29.36 16.73 42.37
CA GLY A 152 29.67 18.15 42.56
C GLY A 152 28.54 19.16 42.27
N ASP A 153 27.37 18.75 41.77
CA ASP A 153 26.29 19.70 41.46
C ASP A 153 25.40 20.02 42.68
N THR A 154 25.34 21.29 43.08
CA THR A 154 24.58 21.80 44.25
C THR A 154 23.32 22.59 43.86
N THR A 155 22.81 22.43 42.63
CA THR A 155 21.65 23.20 42.16
C THR A 155 20.32 22.79 42.84
N PRO A 156 19.38 23.74 43.10
CA PRO A 156 18.15 23.47 43.84
C PRO A 156 17.17 22.53 43.11
N LEU A 157 16.46 21.70 43.89
CA LEU A 157 15.52 20.60 43.54
C LEU A 157 14.38 20.87 42.53
N ALA A 158 14.28 22.06 41.94
CA ALA A 158 13.18 22.46 41.05
C ALA A 158 13.42 22.17 39.55
N THR A 159 14.66 21.89 39.13
CA THR A 159 15.05 21.69 37.72
C THR A 159 15.72 20.34 37.42
N GLY A 160 15.77 19.43 38.40
CA GLY A 160 16.45 18.14 38.25
C GLY A 160 15.79 17.23 37.22
N LYS A 161 16.58 16.69 36.30
CA LYS A 161 16.21 15.54 35.46
C LYS A 161 16.07 14.31 36.36
N VAL A 162 14.97 13.58 36.22
CA VAL A 162 14.70 12.35 36.98
C VAL A 162 14.74 11.17 36.02
N ILE A 163 15.33 10.05 36.45
CA ILE A 163 15.35 8.81 35.65
C ILE A 163 13.92 8.23 35.65
N LEU A 164 13.33 8.08 34.46
CA LEU A 164 11.98 7.56 34.25
C LEU A 164 11.96 6.08 33.83
N GLY A 165 13.11 5.55 33.42
CA GLY A 165 13.28 4.15 33.07
C GLY A 165 14.65 3.85 32.45
N GLU A 166 14.93 2.58 32.24
CA GLU A 166 16.13 2.08 31.58
C GLU A 166 15.73 1.27 30.34
N CYS A 167 16.42 1.50 29.23
CA CYS A 167 16.28 0.69 28.04
C CYS A 167 17.42 -0.31 27.99
N HIS A 168 17.10 -1.60 27.93
CA HIS A 168 18.02 -2.70 27.76
C HIS A 168 17.98 -3.20 26.32
N LEU A 169 19.13 -3.49 25.74
CA LEU A 169 19.24 -4.12 24.42
C LEU A 169 19.69 -5.56 24.59
N THR A 170 18.96 -6.49 23.97
CA THR A 170 19.34 -7.90 23.87
C THR A 170 19.51 -8.24 22.40
N ALA A 171 20.68 -8.74 22.00
CA ALA A 171 20.91 -9.23 20.65
C ALA A 171 20.89 -10.77 20.64
N SER A 172 20.22 -11.37 19.65
CA SER A 172 20.20 -12.82 19.45
C SER A 172 20.41 -13.17 17.98
N GLY A 173 21.15 -14.25 17.67
CA GLY A 173 21.53 -14.62 16.29
C GLY A 173 22.87 -14.02 15.85
N ASP A 174 23.31 -14.34 14.62
CA ASP A 174 24.59 -13.89 14.05
C ASP A 174 24.44 -13.42 12.58
N GLY A 175 25.30 -12.49 12.16
CA GLY A 175 25.27 -11.90 10.81
C GLY A 175 23.90 -11.35 10.40
N ALA A 176 23.43 -11.73 9.22
CA ALA A 176 22.12 -11.32 8.67
C ALA A 176 20.90 -11.86 9.43
N SER A 177 21.10 -12.71 10.46
CA SER A 177 20.05 -13.24 11.34
C SER A 177 20.03 -12.59 12.72
N ARG A 178 20.88 -11.58 12.97
CA ARG A 178 20.96 -10.90 14.27
C ARG A 178 19.69 -10.07 14.50
N VAL A 179 18.93 -10.44 15.52
CA VAL A 179 17.72 -9.77 15.99
C VAL A 179 18.05 -8.94 17.21
N TYR A 180 17.64 -7.67 17.19
CA TYR A 180 17.74 -6.75 18.32
C TYR A 180 16.39 -6.64 19.04
N THR A 181 16.39 -6.87 20.34
CA THR A 181 15.23 -6.71 21.21
C THR A 181 15.53 -5.60 22.22
N PHE A 182 14.77 -4.52 22.15
CA PHE A 182 14.83 -3.42 23.13
C PHE A 182 13.75 -3.65 24.19
N ASN A 183 14.16 -3.83 25.45
CA ASN A 183 13.27 -3.92 26.60
C ASN A 183 13.32 -2.58 27.36
N LEU A 184 12.16 -2.01 27.64
CA LEU A 184 12.03 -0.75 28.38
C LEU A 184 11.51 -1.05 29.78
N ASP A 185 12.37 -0.92 30.78
CA ASP A 185 12.00 -1.03 32.19
C ASP A 185 11.72 0.37 32.74
N VAL A 186 10.44 0.71 32.86
CA VAL A 186 9.99 1.99 33.42
C VAL A 186 9.84 1.88 34.94
N GLN A 187 10.57 2.69 35.69
CA GLN A 187 10.47 2.73 37.15
C GLN A 187 9.42 3.76 37.61
N GLY A 188 8.53 3.36 38.52
CA GLY A 188 7.63 4.29 39.22
C GLY A 188 6.32 4.67 38.50
N LEU A 189 5.92 3.96 37.44
CA LEU A 189 4.61 4.12 36.79
C LEU A 189 3.58 3.12 37.37
N ARG A 190 2.31 3.55 37.54
CA ARG A 190 1.20 2.75 38.15
C ARG A 190 0.83 1.45 37.39
N ARG A 191 1.41 1.17 36.22
CA ARG A 191 1.19 -0.05 35.43
C ARG A 191 2.49 -0.47 34.75
N GLU A 192 2.89 -1.74 34.91
CA GLU A 192 3.91 -2.38 34.07
C GLU A 192 3.45 -2.32 32.60
N LEU A 193 4.29 -1.79 31.73
CA LEU A 193 4.07 -1.72 30.29
C LEU A 193 5.22 -2.48 29.62
N ASN A 194 5.01 -3.79 29.43
CA ASN A 194 5.94 -4.62 28.67
C ASN A 194 5.82 -4.28 27.17
N TYR A 195 6.73 -3.45 26.67
CA TYR A 195 6.86 -3.18 25.23
C TYR A 195 7.82 -4.21 24.62
N LYS A 196 7.28 -5.14 23.83
CA LYS A 196 8.05 -6.15 23.10
C LYS A 196 8.03 -5.81 21.61
N VAL A 197 9.19 -5.44 21.07
CA VAL A 197 9.40 -5.36 19.61
C VAL A 197 9.99 -6.69 19.17
N ASP A 198 9.13 -7.57 18.67
CA ASP A 198 9.57 -8.78 17.97
C ASP A 198 9.80 -8.41 16.50
N ILE A 199 11.08 -8.35 16.08
CA ILE A 199 11.44 -8.39 14.67
C ILE A 199 11.79 -9.84 14.36
N PRO A 200 10.94 -10.61 13.67
CA PRO A 200 11.49 -11.71 12.91
C PRO A 200 12.34 -11.08 11.81
N VAL A 201 13.67 -11.09 11.99
CA VAL A 201 14.56 -11.14 10.83
C VAL A 201 14.46 -12.57 10.30
N GLN A 202 13.26 -12.97 9.88
CA GLN A 202 13.18 -13.76 8.68
C GLN A 202 13.45 -12.75 7.57
N ALA A 203 14.73 -12.62 7.20
CA ALA A 203 15.02 -12.82 5.80
C ALA A 203 14.28 -14.12 5.50
N ASP A 204 13.11 -14.00 4.89
CA ASP A 204 12.44 -15.16 4.40
C ASP A 204 13.50 -15.79 3.51
N ALA A 205 14.08 -16.89 3.98
CA ALA A 205 14.60 -17.92 3.12
C ALA A 205 13.43 -18.58 2.38
N GLY A 206 12.38 -17.81 2.04
CA GLY A 206 11.75 -17.89 0.75
C GLY A 206 12.87 -18.01 -0.26
N THR A 207 13.02 -19.23 -0.74
CA THR A 207 13.92 -19.74 -1.76
C THR A 207 13.74 -19.06 -3.12
N GLY A 208 13.54 -17.74 -3.14
CA GLY A 208 13.26 -16.89 -4.29
C GLY A 208 14.35 -15.85 -4.55
N GLY A 209 15.50 -15.91 -3.84
CA GLY A 209 16.70 -15.20 -4.26
C GLY A 209 17.11 -15.70 -5.65
N ILE A 210 16.70 -14.98 -6.69
CA ILE A 210 17.14 -15.29 -8.05
C ILE A 210 18.61 -14.90 -8.10
N SER A 211 19.48 -15.92 -8.11
CA SER A 211 20.87 -15.81 -8.54
C SER A 211 20.91 -14.93 -9.79
N GLY A 212 21.81 -13.93 -9.82
CA GLY A 212 22.00 -13.13 -11.03
C GLY A 212 22.26 -13.99 -12.26
N PRO A 213 22.14 -13.41 -13.47
CA PRO A 213 22.21 -14.18 -14.70
C PRO A 213 23.52 -15.00 -14.75
N PRO A 214 23.47 -16.24 -15.27
CA PRO A 214 24.64 -17.12 -15.37
C PRO A 214 25.80 -16.45 -16.11
N VAL A 215 27.03 -16.72 -15.70
CA VAL A 215 28.26 -16.24 -16.36
C VAL A 215 28.42 -16.96 -17.72
N GLU A 216 28.99 -16.27 -18.72
CA GLU A 216 29.26 -16.86 -20.04
C GLU A 216 30.16 -18.10 -19.90
N ASP A 217 29.72 -19.21 -20.46
CA ASP A 217 30.50 -20.44 -20.54
C ASP A 217 31.68 -20.22 -21.51
N THR A 218 32.90 -20.35 -21.00
CA THR A 218 34.14 -20.29 -21.80
C THR A 218 34.12 -21.23 -23.01
N GLY A 219 33.41 -22.36 -22.94
CA GLY A 219 33.25 -23.32 -24.05
C GLY A 219 32.55 -22.74 -25.28
N ALA A 220 31.72 -21.70 -25.13
CA ALA A 220 31.08 -21.03 -26.26
C ALA A 220 32.07 -20.35 -27.22
N ARG A 221 33.25 -19.97 -26.71
CA ARG A 221 34.33 -19.38 -27.52
C ARG A 221 34.90 -20.36 -28.56
N ASN A 222 34.65 -21.65 -28.39
CA ASN A 222 35.18 -22.71 -29.24
C ASN A 222 34.23 -23.12 -30.37
N THR A 223 33.08 -22.47 -30.54
CA THR A 223 32.10 -22.81 -31.58
C THR A 223 31.60 -21.56 -32.28
N HIS A 224 31.51 -21.57 -33.62
CA HIS A 224 31.06 -20.42 -34.39
C HIS A 224 30.13 -20.83 -35.52
N ILE A 225 29.05 -20.06 -35.73
CA ILE A 225 28.13 -20.23 -36.86
C ILE A 225 28.33 -19.07 -37.85
N HIS A 226 28.63 -19.41 -39.10
CA HIS A 226 28.78 -18.44 -40.19
C HIS A 226 27.91 -18.82 -41.39
N ALA A 227 27.24 -17.85 -41.98
CA ALA A 227 26.49 -18.00 -43.23
C ALA A 227 27.23 -17.31 -44.38
N THR A 228 27.40 -18.02 -45.51
CA THR A 228 27.95 -17.48 -46.76
C THR A 228 27.03 -17.83 -47.91
N GLY A 229 26.25 -16.85 -48.40
CA GLY A 229 25.25 -17.09 -49.45
C GLY A 229 24.20 -18.13 -49.01
N ASN A 230 23.98 -19.17 -49.82
CA ASN A 230 23.00 -20.22 -49.50
C ASN A 230 23.51 -21.30 -48.53
N LYS A 231 24.76 -21.19 -48.05
CA LYS A 231 25.40 -22.18 -47.19
C LYS A 231 25.60 -21.62 -45.79
N VAL A 232 25.22 -22.39 -44.78
CA VAL A 232 25.56 -22.08 -43.38
C VAL A 232 26.52 -23.14 -42.90
N LYS A 233 27.59 -22.73 -42.23
CA LYS A 233 28.64 -23.58 -41.67
C LYS A 233 28.71 -23.40 -40.16
N ILE A 234 28.96 -24.50 -39.47
CA ILE A 234 29.27 -24.51 -38.03
C ILE A 234 30.73 -24.95 -37.93
N ASN A 235 31.52 -24.21 -37.17
CA ASN A 235 32.89 -24.58 -36.88
C ASN A 235 33.00 -24.86 -35.38
N ILE A 236 33.43 -26.08 -35.04
CA ILE A 236 33.76 -26.49 -33.67
C ILE A 236 35.27 -26.60 -33.62
N GLN A 237 35.91 -25.73 -32.83
CA GLN A 237 37.35 -25.65 -32.70
C GLN A 237 37.89 -27.00 -32.21
N GLY A 238 38.72 -27.64 -33.04
CA GLY A 238 39.31 -28.95 -32.76
C GLY A 238 38.59 -30.16 -33.39
N GLU A 239 37.35 -30.00 -33.91
CA GLU A 239 36.58 -31.12 -34.48
C GLU A 239 36.34 -31.02 -36.00
N GLY A 240 36.69 -29.91 -36.66
CA GLY A 240 36.76 -29.81 -38.12
C GLY A 240 35.46 -30.06 -38.91
N ASN A 241 34.31 -30.21 -38.26
CA ASN A 241 33.07 -30.64 -38.89
C ASN A 241 32.26 -29.47 -39.44
N GLU A 242 32.37 -29.20 -40.74
CA GLU A 242 31.47 -28.34 -41.48
C GLU A 242 30.17 -29.10 -41.80
N LYS A 243 29.04 -28.68 -41.22
CA LYS A 243 27.72 -29.03 -41.77
C LYS A 243 27.33 -27.96 -42.79
N GLU A 244 27.05 -28.36 -44.03
CA GLU A 244 26.41 -27.50 -45.04
C GLU A 244 24.94 -27.93 -45.18
N ASP A 245 24.00 -26.97 -45.16
CA ASP A 245 22.62 -27.20 -45.60
C ASP A 245 22.32 -26.41 -46.88
N SER A 246 21.62 -27.07 -47.81
CA SER A 246 21.08 -26.49 -49.06
C SER A 246 19.55 -26.50 -49.10
N GLY A 247 18.87 -27.12 -48.12
CA GLY A 247 17.43 -27.40 -48.09
C GLY A 247 16.56 -26.29 -47.50
N GLY A 248 17.17 -25.27 -46.89
CA GLY A 248 16.49 -24.08 -46.41
C GLY A 248 15.99 -24.15 -44.96
N VAL A 249 16.41 -25.19 -44.24
CA VAL A 249 16.23 -25.33 -42.79
C VAL A 249 17.55 -25.82 -42.22
N LEU A 250 18.29 -24.94 -41.54
CA LEU A 250 19.47 -25.37 -40.81
C LEU A 250 19.04 -25.94 -39.46
N LYS A 251 19.32 -27.23 -39.23
CA LYS A 251 19.03 -27.89 -37.96
C LYS A 251 20.30 -28.33 -37.23
N VAL A 252 20.43 -27.90 -35.97
CA VAL A 252 21.52 -28.26 -35.07
C VAL A 252 20.93 -28.76 -33.77
N GLU A 253 21.32 -29.95 -33.32
CA GLU A 253 20.85 -30.52 -32.06
C GLU A 253 22.01 -31.24 -31.36
N ASN A 254 22.63 -30.57 -30.38
CA ASN A 254 23.69 -31.13 -29.55
C ASN A 254 23.75 -30.44 -28.17
N TYR A 255 23.18 -31.10 -27.16
CA TYR A 255 23.09 -30.57 -25.79
C TYR A 255 24.37 -30.70 -24.96
N ASN A 256 25.48 -31.15 -25.54
CA ASN A 256 26.79 -31.18 -24.88
C ASN A 256 27.64 -29.95 -25.23
N LEU A 257 27.19 -29.14 -26.19
CA LEU A 257 27.95 -27.99 -26.69
C LEU A 257 27.27 -26.67 -26.27
N SER A 258 28.10 -25.66 -26.07
CA SER A 258 27.70 -24.25 -26.04
C SER A 258 27.96 -23.68 -27.44
N LEU A 259 27.00 -22.98 -28.04
CA LEU A 259 27.07 -22.42 -29.38
C LEU A 259 27.16 -20.89 -29.36
N ASP A 260 27.91 -20.31 -30.29
CA ASP A 260 27.96 -18.85 -30.52
C ASP A 260 27.50 -18.50 -31.95
N ILE A 261 26.46 -17.65 -32.02
CA ILE A 261 25.97 -17.01 -33.23
C ILE A 261 26.62 -15.63 -33.35
N GLY A 262 27.56 -15.51 -34.29
CA GLY A 262 28.03 -14.21 -34.76
C GLY A 262 29.49 -13.88 -34.52
N ARG A 263 30.25 -14.66 -33.76
CA ARG A 263 31.72 -14.52 -33.68
C ARG A 263 32.38 -15.18 -34.90
N ASN A 264 33.01 -14.40 -35.79
CA ASN A 264 33.85 -14.94 -36.87
C ASN A 264 35.28 -15.21 -36.35
N LYS A 265 36.09 -16.01 -37.08
CA LYS A 265 37.50 -16.30 -36.82
C LYS A 265 38.36 -15.04 -36.60
N ASP A 266 37.95 -13.92 -37.20
CA ASP A 266 38.63 -12.61 -37.13
C ASP A 266 38.00 -11.64 -36.11
N ASN A 267 37.12 -12.11 -35.21
CA ASN A 267 36.36 -11.28 -34.24
C ASN A 267 35.46 -10.18 -34.85
N ASN A 268 35.23 -10.17 -36.16
CA ASN A 268 34.23 -9.31 -36.78
C ASN A 268 32.82 -9.88 -36.54
N SER A 269 32.08 -9.25 -35.62
CA SER A 269 30.74 -9.67 -35.20
C SER A 269 29.68 -9.42 -36.29
N LYS A 270 29.43 -10.40 -37.17
CA LYS A 270 28.35 -10.32 -38.15
C LYS A 270 27.67 -11.67 -38.34
N PHE A 271 26.35 -11.71 -38.19
CA PHE A 271 25.51 -12.84 -38.55
C PHE A 271 24.58 -12.44 -39.69
N GLU A 272 24.65 -13.17 -40.80
CA GLU A 272 23.78 -12.96 -41.97
C GLU A 272 22.78 -14.11 -42.07
N TRP A 273 21.56 -13.81 -42.51
CA TRP A 273 20.51 -14.81 -42.74
C TRP A 273 19.70 -14.44 -43.97
N MET A 274 18.87 -15.36 -44.44
CA MET A 274 18.15 -15.26 -45.70
C MET A 274 16.64 -15.34 -45.55
N ASN A 275 15.93 -14.71 -46.48
CA ASN A 275 14.46 -14.75 -46.58
C ASN A 275 13.93 -16.18 -46.68
N GLY A 276 12.85 -16.47 -45.94
CA GLY A 276 12.11 -17.74 -46.01
C GLY A 276 12.85 -18.95 -45.46
N LYS A 277 14.01 -18.76 -44.83
CA LYS A 277 14.84 -19.84 -44.29
C LYS A 277 14.65 -19.99 -42.79
N THR A 278 14.72 -21.23 -42.30
CA THR A 278 14.55 -21.54 -40.87
C THR A 278 15.88 -21.89 -40.22
N LEU A 279 16.15 -21.32 -39.05
CA LEU A 279 17.23 -21.70 -38.16
C LEU A 279 16.63 -22.45 -36.96
N ASP A 280 16.87 -23.75 -36.84
CA ASP A 280 16.46 -24.59 -35.71
C ASP A 280 17.70 -25.06 -34.96
N MET A 281 17.94 -24.54 -33.76
CA MET A 281 19.16 -24.84 -33.00
C MET A 281 18.87 -25.20 -31.57
N LYS A 282 19.44 -26.32 -31.13
CA LYS A 282 19.28 -26.88 -29.79
C LYS A 282 20.65 -27.25 -29.23
N ALA A 283 21.05 -26.59 -28.15
CA ALA A 283 22.35 -26.76 -27.52
C ALA A 283 22.25 -26.62 -26.00
N LYS A 284 23.35 -26.86 -25.27
CA LYS A 284 23.42 -26.60 -23.83
C LYS A 284 23.25 -25.11 -23.56
N ASN A 285 24.07 -24.29 -24.21
CA ASN A 285 23.98 -22.83 -24.18
C ASN A 285 24.00 -22.28 -25.61
N ILE A 286 23.30 -21.18 -25.86
CA ILE A 286 23.29 -20.46 -27.14
C ILE A 286 23.58 -18.99 -26.85
N TYR A 287 24.74 -18.52 -27.28
CA TYR A 287 25.14 -17.12 -27.19
C TYR A 287 24.95 -16.47 -28.54
N VAL A 288 24.39 -15.26 -28.56
CA VAL A 288 24.18 -14.45 -29.75
C VAL A 288 24.96 -13.17 -29.55
N THR A 289 26.22 -13.18 -29.98
CA THR A 289 27.16 -12.09 -29.74
C THR A 289 27.17 -11.04 -30.84
N ALA A 290 26.67 -11.37 -32.04
CA ALA A 290 26.42 -10.38 -33.09
C ALA A 290 24.94 -10.00 -33.15
N PRO A 291 24.60 -8.80 -33.66
CA PRO A 291 23.22 -8.44 -33.94
C PRO A 291 22.58 -9.44 -34.90
N MET A 292 21.35 -9.88 -34.58
CA MET A 292 20.55 -10.67 -35.52
C MET A 292 20.18 -9.82 -36.74
N PRO A 293 20.19 -10.40 -37.96
CA PRO A 293 19.94 -9.66 -39.19
C PRO A 293 18.50 -9.14 -39.22
N THR A 294 18.36 -7.86 -39.56
CA THR A 294 17.06 -7.18 -39.73
C THR A 294 16.69 -6.96 -41.19
N THR A 295 17.65 -7.04 -42.11
CA THR A 295 17.45 -6.89 -43.56
C THR A 295 17.57 -8.25 -44.24
N GLY A 296 16.71 -8.53 -45.22
CA GLY A 296 16.78 -9.79 -45.99
C GLY A 296 16.38 -11.03 -45.19
N VAL A 297 15.51 -10.87 -44.18
CA VAL A 297 15.00 -11.95 -43.31
C VAL A 297 13.48 -12.11 -43.34
N TRP A 298 12.82 -11.60 -44.36
CA TRP A 298 11.37 -11.76 -44.56
C TRP A 298 10.99 -13.25 -44.62
N GLN A 299 9.92 -13.63 -43.93
CA GLN A 299 9.45 -15.01 -43.75
C GLN A 299 10.44 -15.98 -43.09
N ALA A 300 11.57 -15.51 -42.55
CA ALA A 300 12.50 -16.35 -41.82
C ALA A 300 11.95 -16.75 -40.44
N GLU A 301 12.37 -17.91 -39.95
CA GLU A 301 11.98 -18.42 -38.62
C GLU A 301 13.24 -18.80 -37.82
N PHE A 302 13.34 -18.30 -36.59
CA PHE A 302 14.41 -18.62 -35.66
C PHE A 302 13.80 -19.40 -34.48
N ASN A 303 14.14 -20.68 -34.39
CA ASN A 303 13.72 -21.60 -33.35
C ASN A 303 14.96 -22.00 -32.53
N LEU A 304 15.10 -21.43 -31.33
CA LEU A 304 16.29 -21.61 -30.49
C LEU A 304 15.94 -22.33 -29.19
N GLY A 305 16.68 -23.39 -28.92
CA GLY A 305 16.71 -24.16 -27.69
C GLY A 305 15.54 -25.12 -27.47
N ASP A 306 15.60 -25.79 -26.32
CA ASP A 306 14.56 -26.64 -25.75
C ASP A 306 14.48 -26.34 -24.25
N ARG A 307 13.29 -26.00 -23.74
CA ARG A 307 13.09 -25.55 -22.35
C ARG A 307 13.67 -26.53 -21.32
N ASN A 308 13.61 -27.83 -21.59
CA ASN A 308 14.01 -28.85 -20.63
C ASN A 308 15.51 -29.16 -20.65
N LYS A 309 16.23 -28.75 -21.72
CA LYS A 309 17.59 -29.20 -21.99
C LYS A 309 18.59 -28.07 -22.26
N THR A 310 18.13 -26.95 -22.80
CA THR A 310 18.95 -25.76 -22.99
C THR A 310 18.97 -24.96 -21.69
N GLU A 311 20.16 -24.74 -21.15
CA GLU A 311 20.38 -23.97 -19.92
C GLU A 311 20.20 -22.48 -20.20
N THR A 312 20.92 -21.92 -21.17
CA THR A 312 20.93 -20.48 -21.41
C THR A 312 20.78 -20.13 -22.90
N ILE A 313 19.95 -19.13 -23.21
CA ILE A 313 20.04 -18.35 -24.45
C ILE A 313 20.37 -16.91 -24.08
N TRP A 314 21.40 -16.32 -24.68
CA TRP A 314 21.86 -14.98 -24.31
C TRP A 314 22.15 -14.12 -25.55
N PHE A 315 21.33 -13.07 -25.73
CA PHE A 315 21.54 -12.01 -26.71
C PHE A 315 22.33 -10.86 -26.09
N LYS A 316 23.57 -10.65 -26.56
CA LYS A 316 24.44 -9.56 -26.07
C LYS A 316 24.16 -8.21 -26.72
N GLU A 317 23.59 -8.26 -27.93
CA GLU A 317 23.17 -7.09 -28.69
C GLU A 317 21.64 -6.94 -28.67
N ASN A 318 21.15 -5.80 -29.20
CA ASN A 318 19.71 -5.61 -29.38
C ASN A 318 19.13 -6.75 -30.22
N TYR A 319 18.07 -7.39 -29.74
CA TYR A 319 17.32 -8.34 -30.54
C TYR A 319 16.15 -7.63 -31.20
N VAL A 320 16.16 -7.61 -32.53
CA VAL A 320 15.10 -7.02 -33.34
C VAL A 320 14.44 -8.13 -34.15
N GLN A 321 13.19 -8.43 -33.84
CA GLN A 321 12.41 -9.34 -34.65
C GLN A 321 11.80 -8.59 -35.84
N ASN A 322 12.20 -8.98 -37.06
CA ASN A 322 11.80 -8.31 -38.30
C ASN A 322 11.45 -9.27 -39.45
N ASN A 323 10.98 -10.49 -39.13
CA ASN A 323 10.68 -11.51 -40.15
C ASN A 323 9.37 -11.29 -40.92
N GLY A 324 8.48 -10.42 -40.46
CA GLY A 324 7.24 -10.06 -41.13
C GLY A 324 6.27 -11.21 -41.42
N SER A 325 5.24 -10.93 -42.22
CA SER A 325 4.23 -11.91 -42.68
C SER A 325 3.56 -12.73 -41.58
N GLY A 326 3.48 -12.21 -40.35
CA GLY A 326 2.92 -12.93 -39.20
C GLY A 326 3.77 -14.12 -38.73
N LYS A 327 5.04 -14.21 -39.15
CA LYS A 327 5.93 -15.30 -38.75
C LYS A 327 6.28 -15.26 -37.27
N THR A 328 6.49 -16.44 -36.72
CA THR A 328 6.73 -16.64 -35.29
C THR A 328 8.12 -17.19 -35.06
N ASN A 329 8.93 -16.49 -34.28
CA ASN A 329 10.18 -17.03 -33.73
C ASN A 329 9.88 -17.64 -32.36
N THR A 330 10.63 -18.68 -31.99
CA THR A 330 10.42 -19.41 -30.74
C THR A 330 11.72 -19.62 -30.00
N PHE A 331 11.83 -19.13 -28.76
CA PHE A 331 12.99 -19.31 -27.91
C PHE A 331 12.63 -20.11 -26.66
N LYS A 332 13.38 -21.18 -26.37
CA LYS A 332 13.12 -22.10 -25.27
C LYS A 332 14.40 -22.46 -24.51
N ALA A 333 14.50 -22.12 -23.23
CA ALA A 333 15.64 -22.47 -22.38
C ALA A 333 15.27 -22.33 -20.90
N LYS A 334 16.09 -22.81 -19.96
CA LYS A 334 15.88 -22.50 -18.53
C LYS A 334 16.00 -21.00 -18.28
N THR A 335 17.02 -20.36 -18.84
CA THR A 335 17.26 -18.92 -18.72
C THR A 335 17.41 -18.27 -20.10
N ILE A 336 16.71 -17.15 -20.31
CA ILE A 336 16.85 -16.33 -21.52
C ILE A 336 17.22 -14.91 -21.12
N ILE A 337 18.26 -14.35 -21.74
CA ILE A 337 18.80 -13.03 -21.41
C ILE A 337 18.87 -12.18 -22.67
N PHE A 338 18.32 -10.98 -22.60
CA PHE A 338 18.57 -9.87 -23.51
C PHE A 338 19.35 -8.80 -22.74
N ASP A 339 20.63 -8.61 -23.06
CA ASP A 339 21.47 -7.60 -22.40
C ASP A 339 21.09 -6.17 -22.76
N LYS A 340 20.35 -6.00 -23.85
CA LYS A 340 19.89 -4.70 -24.35
C LYS A 340 18.40 -4.78 -24.68
N ASN A 341 17.94 -3.99 -25.66
CA ASN A 341 16.53 -3.89 -25.99
C ASN A 341 16.02 -5.12 -26.73
N LEU A 342 14.77 -5.46 -26.46
CA LEU A 342 13.97 -6.43 -27.20
C LEU A 342 12.93 -5.67 -28.04
N THR A 343 13.10 -5.66 -29.35
CA THR A 343 12.19 -4.99 -30.28
C THR A 343 11.44 -6.01 -31.15
N ILE A 344 10.11 -5.92 -31.16
CA ILE A 344 9.24 -6.71 -32.03
C ILE A 344 8.62 -5.77 -33.06
N ASN A 345 9.09 -5.81 -34.31
CA ASN A 345 8.57 -4.95 -35.37
C ASN A 345 7.19 -5.40 -35.85
N ASP A 346 6.56 -4.56 -36.67
CA ASP A 346 5.31 -4.77 -37.39
C ASP A 346 5.13 -6.17 -37.99
N ASN A 347 3.94 -6.74 -37.79
CA ASN A 347 3.52 -8.01 -38.38
C ASN A 347 4.44 -9.20 -38.03
N THR A 348 4.97 -9.23 -36.80
CA THR A 348 5.84 -10.30 -36.29
C THR A 348 5.39 -10.81 -34.93
N ASN A 349 5.75 -12.07 -34.62
CA ASN A 349 5.34 -12.73 -33.38
C ASN A 349 6.54 -13.40 -32.69
N LEU A 350 6.77 -13.14 -31.40
CA LEU A 350 7.80 -13.83 -30.63
C LEU A 350 7.17 -14.69 -29.53
N ASN A 351 7.58 -15.96 -29.47
CA ASN A 351 7.23 -16.88 -28.39
C ASN A 351 8.48 -17.19 -27.55
N ILE A 352 8.39 -17.00 -26.24
CA ILE A 352 9.46 -17.29 -25.27
C ILE A 352 8.93 -18.28 -24.24
N GLU A 353 9.62 -19.39 -24.04
CA GLU A 353 9.33 -20.37 -23.00
C GLU A 353 10.57 -20.60 -22.12
N CYS A 354 10.53 -20.19 -20.86
CA CYS A 354 11.67 -20.35 -19.97
C CYS A 354 11.29 -20.55 -18.51
N ASP A 355 12.29 -20.67 -17.65
CA ASP A 355 12.08 -20.51 -16.21
C ASP A 355 12.34 -19.04 -15.85
N THR A 356 13.43 -18.43 -16.31
CA THR A 356 13.70 -17.01 -16.05
C THR A 356 14.02 -16.24 -17.32
N LEU A 357 13.29 -15.14 -17.55
CA LEU A 357 13.58 -14.17 -18.59
C LEU A 357 14.17 -12.90 -17.98
N TRP A 358 15.29 -12.44 -18.54
CA TRP A 358 15.89 -11.15 -18.27
C TRP A 358 15.91 -10.30 -19.53
N VAL A 359 15.39 -9.07 -19.44
CA VAL A 359 15.57 -8.03 -20.45
C VAL A 359 16.11 -6.80 -19.75
N LYS A 360 17.40 -6.48 -19.91
CA LYS A 360 18.00 -5.33 -19.22
C LYS A 360 17.58 -3.98 -19.82
N GLY A 361 17.36 -3.97 -21.13
CA GLY A 361 16.86 -2.82 -21.85
C GLY A 361 15.33 -2.73 -21.85
N ASP A 362 14.82 -1.96 -22.80
CA ASP A 362 13.39 -1.79 -23.03
C ASP A 362 12.81 -2.93 -23.87
N ILE A 363 11.51 -3.21 -23.67
CA ILE A 363 10.71 -4.01 -24.59
C ILE A 363 9.87 -3.06 -25.44
N LEU A 364 10.09 -3.10 -26.76
CA LEU A 364 9.41 -2.24 -27.73
C LEU A 364 8.63 -3.13 -28.72
N ILE A 365 7.31 -3.08 -28.69
CA ILE A 365 6.47 -3.89 -29.59
C ILE A 365 5.70 -2.93 -30.47
N ASN A 366 6.01 -2.96 -31.76
CA ASN A 366 5.37 -2.16 -32.80
C ASN A 366 5.54 -0.64 -32.62
N ALA A 367 5.71 0.08 -33.73
CA ALA A 367 5.71 1.54 -33.70
C ALA A 367 4.26 2.09 -33.57
N SER A 368 4.13 3.37 -33.21
CA SER A 368 2.84 4.05 -33.26
C SER A 368 2.31 4.05 -34.71
N GLY A 369 1.07 3.60 -34.93
CA GLY A 369 0.49 3.45 -36.27
C GLY A 369 0.88 2.16 -37.04
N GLY A 370 1.64 1.26 -36.44
CA GLY A 370 2.08 0.02 -37.07
C GLY A 370 1.00 -1.07 -37.15
N THR A 371 1.38 -2.24 -37.67
CA THR A 371 0.49 -3.41 -37.84
C THR A 371 0.54 -4.40 -36.67
N LYS A 372 -0.33 -5.42 -36.66
CA LYS A 372 -0.50 -6.35 -35.53
C LYS A 372 0.75 -7.21 -35.27
N SER A 373 1.36 -7.05 -34.08
CA SER A 373 2.45 -7.90 -33.60
C SER A 373 2.13 -8.54 -32.24
N SER A 374 2.86 -9.60 -31.86
CA SER A 374 2.67 -10.21 -30.54
C SER A 374 3.94 -10.68 -29.86
N LEU A 375 3.96 -10.58 -28.53
CA LEU A 375 4.98 -11.15 -27.67
C LEU A 375 4.30 -12.06 -26.63
N ILE A 376 4.55 -13.34 -26.74
CA ILE A 376 4.01 -14.37 -25.84
C ILE A 376 5.15 -14.91 -25.00
N ILE A 377 5.01 -14.85 -23.68
CA ILE A 377 6.02 -15.29 -22.73
C ILE A 377 5.39 -16.27 -21.75
N ASN A 378 5.97 -17.45 -21.62
CA ASN A 378 5.66 -18.42 -20.59
C ASN A 378 6.92 -18.65 -19.76
N ALA A 379 6.93 -18.12 -18.54
CA ALA A 379 8.09 -18.16 -17.66
C ALA A 379 7.73 -18.63 -16.24
N LYS A 380 8.72 -18.89 -15.38
CA LYS A 380 8.52 -18.83 -13.93
C LYS A 380 8.64 -17.38 -13.46
N ASN A 381 9.64 -16.67 -13.96
CA ASN A 381 9.95 -15.28 -13.65
C ASN A 381 10.23 -14.44 -14.91
N ILE A 382 9.71 -13.21 -14.96
CA ILE A 382 10.04 -12.20 -15.98
C ILE A 382 10.62 -10.96 -15.30
N ILE A 383 11.79 -10.52 -15.77
CA ILE A 383 12.52 -9.41 -15.20
C ILE A 383 12.89 -8.43 -16.31
N ILE A 384 12.38 -7.20 -16.21
CA ILE A 384 12.56 -6.15 -17.22
C ILE A 384 13.17 -4.91 -16.58
N GLY A 385 14.29 -4.46 -17.12
CA GLY A 385 15.12 -3.35 -16.66
C GLY A 385 16.37 -3.80 -15.90
N ASP A 386 17.41 -2.97 -15.98
CA ASP A 386 18.68 -3.18 -15.30
C ASP A 386 18.56 -2.86 -13.79
N TYR A 387 19.14 -3.74 -12.98
CA TYR A 387 19.17 -3.64 -11.53
C TYR A 387 20.20 -2.64 -11.02
N THR A 388 21.16 -2.27 -11.86
CA THR A 388 22.32 -1.47 -11.45
C THR A 388 22.11 0.04 -11.65
N ASN A 389 21.36 0.47 -12.67
CA ASN A 389 21.32 1.88 -13.08
C ASN A 389 19.92 2.50 -13.22
N ASN A 390 18.83 1.77 -12.98
CA ASN A 390 17.44 2.27 -12.86
C ASN A 390 16.89 3.12 -14.03
N LEU A 391 17.61 3.27 -15.16
CA LEU A 391 17.23 4.17 -16.26
C LEU A 391 16.52 3.47 -17.42
N ASN A 392 16.54 2.13 -17.46
CA ASN A 392 15.97 1.30 -18.53
C ASN A 392 14.92 0.32 -18.00
N GLY A 393 14.17 -0.32 -18.91
CA GLY A 393 13.17 -1.33 -18.58
C GLY A 393 11.73 -0.90 -18.84
N ASN A 394 11.53 0.04 -19.75
CA ASN A 394 10.20 0.40 -20.21
C ASN A 394 9.64 -0.70 -21.09
N VAL A 395 8.33 -0.86 -21.05
CA VAL A 395 7.57 -1.74 -21.93
C VAL A 395 6.60 -0.88 -22.71
N LYS A 396 6.77 -0.81 -24.03
CA LYS A 396 5.90 -0.03 -24.92
C LYS A 396 5.24 -0.94 -25.92
N VAL A 397 3.92 -1.00 -25.88
CA VAL A 397 3.09 -1.79 -26.79
C VAL A 397 2.33 -0.83 -27.70
N GLY A 398 2.78 -0.73 -28.94
CA GLY A 398 2.18 0.07 -30.01
C GLY A 398 0.89 -0.53 -30.56
N ASP A 399 0.36 0.11 -31.60
CA ASP A 399 -1.01 -0.14 -32.09
C ASP A 399 -1.30 -1.59 -32.46
N ARG A 400 -2.53 -2.06 -32.18
CA ARG A 400 -3.07 -3.39 -32.56
C ARG A 400 -2.23 -4.60 -32.12
N SER A 401 -1.21 -4.39 -31.30
CA SER A 401 -0.30 -5.41 -30.82
C SER A 401 -0.76 -5.96 -29.48
N LYS A 402 -0.22 -7.11 -29.08
CA LYS A 402 -0.58 -7.74 -27.81
C LYS A 402 0.61 -8.35 -27.08
N ILE A 403 0.54 -8.28 -25.76
CA ILE A 403 1.36 -9.07 -24.85
C ILE A 403 0.53 -10.12 -24.14
N VAL A 404 1.05 -11.34 -24.06
CA VAL A 404 0.46 -12.42 -23.26
C VAL A 404 1.57 -13.05 -22.44
N TRP A 405 1.66 -12.66 -21.18
CA TRP A 405 2.70 -13.10 -20.26
C TRP A 405 2.08 -13.96 -19.18
N SER A 406 2.52 -15.22 -19.11
CA SER A 406 2.09 -16.22 -18.16
C SER A 406 3.28 -16.64 -17.31
N CYS A 407 3.20 -16.38 -16.01
CA CYS A 407 4.22 -16.66 -15.02
C CYS A 407 3.63 -17.48 -13.87
N SER A 408 4.39 -18.43 -13.34
CA SER A 408 4.00 -19.09 -12.10
C SER A 408 4.32 -18.24 -10.87
N ASP A 409 5.35 -17.40 -10.94
CA ASP A 409 5.86 -16.66 -9.77
C ASP A 409 5.77 -15.15 -10.00
N ASN A 410 6.76 -14.51 -10.62
CA ASN A 410 6.91 -13.05 -10.55
C ASN A 410 7.06 -12.39 -11.93
N ILE A 411 6.47 -11.20 -12.07
CA ILE A 411 6.75 -10.25 -13.15
C ILE A 411 7.26 -8.95 -12.52
N TRP A 412 8.45 -8.52 -12.94
CA TRP A 412 9.05 -7.24 -12.54
C TRP A 412 9.30 -6.35 -13.75
N ILE A 413 8.77 -5.13 -13.70
CA ILE A 413 9.00 -4.10 -14.70
C ILE A 413 9.57 -2.88 -13.99
N ARG A 414 10.84 -2.54 -14.26
CA ARG A 414 11.51 -1.43 -13.57
C ARG A 414 11.22 -0.06 -14.16
N GLY A 415 10.79 0.00 -15.42
CA GLY A 415 10.37 1.22 -16.10
C GLY A 415 8.86 1.33 -16.26
N ASN A 416 8.44 2.27 -17.10
CA ASN A 416 7.03 2.50 -17.40
C ASN A 416 6.45 1.38 -18.26
N LEU A 417 5.15 1.14 -18.10
CA LEU A 417 4.39 0.24 -18.97
C LEU A 417 3.35 1.05 -19.75
N ASP A 418 3.62 1.24 -21.03
CA ASP A 418 2.78 2.00 -21.95
C ASP A 418 2.05 1.05 -22.90
N LEU A 419 0.76 0.85 -22.67
CA LEU A 419 -0.14 0.07 -23.51
C LEU A 419 -0.92 1.01 -24.42
N LEU A 420 -0.32 1.31 -25.58
CA LEU A 420 -0.76 2.33 -26.52
C LEU A 420 -1.62 1.75 -27.65
N THR A 421 -2.28 0.61 -27.43
CA THR A 421 -2.97 -0.12 -28.48
C THR A 421 -4.30 0.54 -28.86
N ASN A 422 -4.40 1.21 -30.01
CA ASN A 422 -5.69 1.66 -30.53
C ASN A 422 -6.48 0.45 -31.07
N SER A 423 -7.42 -0.08 -30.28
CA SER A 423 -8.35 -1.11 -30.76
C SER A 423 -9.79 -0.61 -30.65
N THR A 424 -10.32 -0.08 -31.75
CA THR A 424 -11.79 0.05 -31.92
C THR A 424 -12.45 -1.32 -32.18
N ASP A 425 -11.64 -2.35 -32.35
CA ASP A 425 -12.06 -3.70 -32.71
C ASP A 425 -12.05 -4.56 -31.45
N PHE A 426 -13.22 -4.73 -30.83
CA PHE A 426 -13.44 -5.63 -29.68
C PHE A 426 -13.13 -7.10 -30.00
N SER A 427 -12.77 -7.41 -31.26
CA SER A 427 -12.33 -8.73 -31.72
C SER A 427 -10.82 -8.98 -31.60
N ASN A 428 -10.02 -7.97 -31.20
CA ASN A 428 -8.56 -8.07 -31.09
C ASN A 428 -8.11 -8.32 -29.64
N PRO A 429 -7.04 -9.11 -29.41
CA PRO A 429 -6.84 -9.91 -28.20
C PRO A 429 -6.41 -9.09 -26.99
N ASP A 430 -6.96 -9.47 -25.83
CA ASP A 430 -6.63 -8.92 -24.52
C ASP A 430 -5.12 -8.94 -24.26
N ASN A 431 -4.56 -7.81 -23.82
CA ASN A 431 -3.27 -7.84 -23.16
C ASN A 431 -3.45 -8.56 -21.82
N SER A 432 -2.63 -9.56 -21.53
CA SER A 432 -2.80 -10.38 -20.33
C SER A 432 -1.47 -10.59 -19.63
N LEU A 433 -1.44 -10.28 -18.34
CA LEU A 433 -0.33 -10.56 -17.44
C LEU A 433 -0.86 -11.44 -16.31
N THR A 434 -0.36 -12.67 -16.24
CA THR A 434 -0.70 -13.64 -15.20
C THR A 434 0.55 -14.02 -14.42
N ALA A 435 0.54 -13.83 -13.10
CA ALA A 435 1.65 -14.17 -12.21
C ALA A 435 1.13 -14.31 -10.77
N LYS A 436 1.92 -14.86 -9.83
CA LYS A 436 1.61 -14.70 -8.41
C LYS A 436 1.78 -13.23 -7.98
N ASN A 437 2.89 -12.63 -8.40
CA ASN A 437 3.28 -11.26 -8.06
C ASN A 437 3.56 -10.44 -9.32
N ILE A 438 3.02 -9.23 -9.40
CA ILE A 438 3.34 -8.25 -10.44
C ILE A 438 3.79 -6.95 -9.76
N ALA A 439 5.00 -6.51 -10.04
CA ALA A 439 5.55 -5.27 -9.51
C ALA A 439 6.06 -4.37 -10.65
N ILE A 440 5.62 -3.10 -10.64
CA ILE A 440 5.94 -2.08 -11.64
C ILE A 440 6.51 -0.86 -10.91
N GLY A 441 7.74 -0.49 -11.30
CA GLY A 441 8.52 0.56 -10.64
C GLY A 441 9.10 0.11 -9.29
N ARG A 442 9.49 1.10 -8.48
CA ARG A 442 10.00 0.92 -7.10
C ARG A 442 9.58 2.13 -6.27
N ALA A 443 9.53 1.98 -4.95
CA ALA A 443 9.22 3.11 -4.06
C ALA A 443 10.18 4.30 -4.25
N THR A 444 11.46 4.03 -4.50
CA THR A 444 12.50 5.06 -4.74
C THR A 444 12.55 5.58 -6.17
N ASN A 445 11.97 4.85 -7.13
CA ASN A 445 11.86 5.28 -8.52
C ASN A 445 10.50 4.83 -9.08
N PRO A 446 9.43 5.59 -8.81
CA PRO A 446 8.09 5.26 -9.26
C PRO A 446 8.02 5.13 -10.79
N SER A 447 7.28 4.15 -11.27
CA SER A 447 7.00 3.99 -12.70
C SER A 447 5.50 3.96 -12.94
N ASN A 448 5.10 4.49 -14.08
CA ASN A 448 3.69 4.68 -14.41
C ASN A 448 3.20 3.57 -15.34
N VAL A 449 1.88 3.35 -15.29
CA VAL A 449 1.15 2.54 -16.26
C VAL A 449 0.26 3.47 -17.08
N THR A 450 0.46 3.49 -18.39
CA THR A 450 -0.37 4.25 -19.32
C THR A 450 -1.19 3.30 -20.18
N VAL A 451 -2.51 3.50 -20.24
CA VAL A 451 -3.40 2.69 -21.10
C VAL A 451 -4.20 3.58 -22.03
N LYS A 452 -4.19 3.30 -23.35
CA LYS A 452 -4.91 4.11 -24.35
C LYS A 452 -6.14 3.42 -24.96
N ASN A 453 -7.04 4.23 -25.52
CA ASN A 453 -8.09 3.92 -26.50
C ASN A 453 -8.51 2.45 -26.68
N GLY A 454 -9.62 2.04 -26.07
CA GLY A 454 -10.19 0.70 -26.30
C GLY A 454 -9.29 -0.48 -25.87
N THR A 455 -8.12 -0.22 -25.28
CA THR A 455 -7.21 -1.28 -24.82
C THR A 455 -7.84 -2.04 -23.68
N ARG A 456 -7.93 -3.36 -23.84
CA ARG A 456 -8.27 -4.30 -22.78
C ARG A 456 -7.01 -4.90 -22.16
N VAL A 457 -6.91 -4.83 -20.84
CA VAL A 457 -5.80 -5.38 -20.05
C VAL A 457 -6.34 -6.24 -18.92
N ILE A 458 -5.87 -7.48 -18.82
CA ILE A 458 -6.20 -8.42 -17.75
C ILE A 458 -4.96 -8.63 -16.89
N TRP A 459 -5.09 -8.35 -15.60
CA TRP A 459 -4.08 -8.57 -14.58
C TRP A 459 -4.58 -9.69 -13.67
N ASN A 460 -3.99 -10.87 -13.79
CA ASN A 460 -4.38 -12.02 -12.99
C ASN A 460 -3.25 -12.36 -12.02
N CYS A 461 -3.36 -11.87 -10.78
CA CYS A 461 -2.32 -12.04 -9.78
C CYS A 461 -2.84 -12.00 -8.35
N GLU A 462 -2.06 -12.53 -7.41
CA GLU A 462 -2.36 -12.42 -5.99
C GLU A 462 -1.92 -11.06 -5.46
N ASN A 463 -0.73 -10.59 -5.85
CA ASN A 463 -0.19 -9.33 -5.36
C ASN A 463 0.21 -8.42 -6.52
N PHE A 464 -0.32 -7.20 -6.51
CA PHE A 464 -0.05 -6.16 -7.51
C PHE A 464 0.54 -4.93 -6.82
N TRP A 465 1.71 -4.49 -7.28
CA TRP A 465 2.34 -3.25 -6.86
C TRP A 465 2.61 -2.35 -8.07
N LEU A 466 2.01 -1.17 -8.05
CA LEU A 466 2.33 -0.07 -8.94
C LEU A 466 2.82 1.11 -8.11
N HIS A 467 4.13 1.36 -8.16
CA HIS A 467 4.73 2.41 -7.33
C HIS A 467 4.46 3.83 -7.84
N GLY A 468 4.15 4.00 -9.12
CA GLY A 468 3.68 5.25 -9.71
C GLY A 468 2.17 5.30 -9.92
N ASP A 469 1.76 6.08 -10.90
CA ASP A 469 0.35 6.31 -11.22
C ASP A 469 -0.13 5.41 -12.37
N MET A 470 -1.40 5.00 -12.30
CA MET A 470 -2.12 4.43 -13.43
C MET A 470 -2.89 5.53 -14.14
N THR A 471 -2.66 5.70 -15.44
CA THR A 471 -3.33 6.73 -16.24
C THR A 471 -3.98 6.09 -17.46
N THR A 472 -5.31 6.15 -17.53
CA THR A 472 -6.01 5.87 -18.79
C THR A 472 -6.09 7.16 -19.59
N ILE A 473 -5.64 7.14 -20.84
CA ILE A 473 -5.67 8.31 -21.74
C ILE A 473 -6.64 7.98 -22.86
N THR A 474 -7.50 8.92 -23.27
CA THR A 474 -8.58 8.75 -24.29
C THR A 474 -9.69 7.76 -23.87
N SER A 475 -10.65 7.44 -24.75
CA SER A 475 -11.88 6.76 -24.33
C SER A 475 -11.88 5.23 -24.41
N GLY A 476 -12.66 4.59 -23.54
CA GLY A 476 -13.12 3.20 -23.71
C GLY A 476 -12.13 2.10 -23.31
N SER A 477 -11.08 2.42 -22.56
CA SER A 477 -10.16 1.38 -22.08
C SER A 477 -10.79 0.50 -20.98
N TYR A 478 -10.40 -0.77 -20.90
CA TYR A 478 -10.93 -1.73 -19.92
C TYR A 478 -9.79 -2.44 -19.18
N GLN A 479 -9.77 -2.34 -17.85
CA GLN A 479 -8.75 -2.94 -17.00
C GLN A 479 -9.41 -3.88 -15.99
N GLU A 480 -8.96 -5.12 -15.97
CA GLU A 480 -9.55 -6.17 -15.15
C GLU A 480 -8.49 -6.83 -14.27
N PHE A 481 -8.58 -6.61 -12.97
CA PHE A 481 -7.72 -7.22 -11.95
C PHE A 481 -8.46 -8.38 -11.28
N LYS A 482 -7.87 -9.58 -11.33
CA LYS A 482 -8.44 -10.84 -10.83
C LYS A 482 -7.55 -11.46 -9.78
N ASN A 483 -8.20 -12.17 -8.85
CA ASN A 483 -7.56 -12.98 -7.80
C ASN A 483 -6.68 -12.18 -6.82
N ILE A 484 -7.00 -10.90 -6.65
CA ILE A 484 -6.21 -9.98 -5.83
C ILE A 484 -6.33 -10.34 -4.35
N VAL A 485 -5.18 -10.53 -3.70
CA VAL A 485 -5.01 -10.56 -2.25
C VAL A 485 -4.49 -9.20 -1.78
N TYR A 486 -3.52 -8.63 -2.49
CA TYR A 486 -2.97 -7.32 -2.20
C TYR A 486 -2.87 -6.47 -3.48
N PHE A 487 -3.39 -5.25 -3.42
CA PHE A 487 -3.27 -4.28 -4.50
C PHE A 487 -2.74 -2.97 -3.93
N TYR A 488 -1.66 -2.49 -4.51
CA TYR A 488 -1.11 -1.18 -4.24
C TYR A 488 -0.92 -0.43 -5.56
N SER A 489 -1.36 0.83 -5.57
CA SER A 489 -1.14 1.76 -6.67
C SER A 489 -0.97 3.17 -6.11
N GLY A 490 -0.26 4.03 -6.83
CA GLY A 490 -0.40 5.48 -6.72
C GLY A 490 -1.80 5.94 -7.14
N LYS A 491 -1.90 7.08 -7.80
CA LYS A 491 -3.19 7.60 -8.27
C LYS A 491 -3.68 6.78 -9.46
N ILE A 492 -4.99 6.58 -9.52
CA ILE A 492 -5.69 6.02 -10.67
C ILE A 492 -6.42 7.17 -11.35
N ASN A 493 -5.85 7.62 -12.47
CA ASN A 493 -6.34 8.73 -13.28
C ASN A 493 -7.20 8.17 -14.42
N LEU A 494 -8.50 8.47 -14.38
CA LEU A 494 -9.51 7.88 -15.27
C LEU A 494 -9.98 8.86 -16.34
N SER A 495 -10.06 8.36 -17.57
CA SER A 495 -10.56 9.06 -18.76
C SER A 495 -11.92 8.50 -19.23
N ASN A 496 -12.45 9.05 -20.32
CA ASN A 496 -13.85 8.90 -20.71
C ASN A 496 -14.20 7.45 -21.03
N ASN A 497 -15.36 6.96 -20.60
CA ASN A 497 -15.85 5.60 -20.80
C ASN A 497 -14.84 4.50 -20.38
N CYS A 498 -13.86 4.81 -19.54
CA CYS A 498 -12.94 3.80 -19.04
C CYS A 498 -13.61 2.94 -17.98
N GLN A 499 -13.17 1.69 -17.90
CA GLN A 499 -13.74 0.70 -16.99
C GLN A 499 -12.62 0.02 -16.23
N ILE A 500 -12.65 0.12 -14.90
CA ILE A 500 -11.75 -0.63 -14.03
C ILE A 500 -12.57 -1.59 -13.18
N SER A 501 -12.17 -2.86 -13.18
CA SER A 501 -12.75 -3.89 -12.32
C SER A 501 -11.65 -4.54 -11.48
N VAL A 502 -11.79 -4.55 -10.16
CA VAL A 502 -10.89 -5.24 -9.23
C VAL A 502 -11.68 -6.25 -8.43
N THR A 503 -11.29 -7.53 -8.52
CA THR A 503 -11.95 -8.62 -7.79
C THR A 503 -10.96 -9.35 -6.90
N GLY A 504 -11.22 -9.32 -5.61
CA GLY A 504 -10.41 -10.02 -4.61
C GLY A 504 -10.54 -11.54 -4.70
N LYS A 505 -9.52 -12.26 -4.23
CA LYS A 505 -9.50 -13.72 -4.15
C LYS A 505 -10.53 -14.22 -3.13
N GLN A 506 -11.29 -15.25 -3.46
CA GLN A 506 -12.27 -15.83 -2.53
C GLN A 506 -11.59 -16.33 -1.26
N ASN A 507 -12.28 -16.21 -0.12
CA ASN A 507 -11.81 -16.69 1.20
C ASN A 507 -10.44 -16.13 1.64
N SER A 508 -10.07 -14.94 1.19
CA SER A 508 -8.80 -14.29 1.50
C SER A 508 -9.02 -12.90 2.08
N LYS A 509 -8.08 -12.44 2.90
CA LYS A 509 -8.07 -11.12 3.53
C LYS A 509 -7.66 -10.02 2.54
N ASN A 510 -8.49 -9.76 1.53
CA ASN A 510 -8.04 -8.95 0.40
C ASN A 510 -7.95 -7.46 0.76
N GLN A 511 -6.85 -6.81 0.38
CA GLN A 511 -6.59 -5.40 0.70
C GLN A 511 -6.22 -4.61 -0.54
N ILE A 512 -6.80 -3.42 -0.66
CA ILE A 512 -6.57 -2.48 -1.77
C ILE A 512 -6.16 -1.13 -1.19
N PHE A 513 -5.02 -0.63 -1.64
CA PHE A 513 -4.47 0.68 -1.31
C PHE A 513 -4.27 1.46 -2.60
N VAL A 514 -4.88 2.64 -2.68
CA VAL A 514 -4.74 3.55 -3.82
C VAL A 514 -4.36 4.96 -3.36
N GLY A 515 -3.49 5.62 -4.09
CA GLY A 515 -3.11 7.02 -3.84
C GLY A 515 -4.24 8.02 -4.11
N GLY A 516 -5.24 7.63 -4.89
CA GLY A 516 -6.41 8.43 -5.25
C GLY A 516 -7.14 7.82 -6.44
N ILE A 517 -8.44 8.10 -6.58
CA ILE A 517 -9.19 7.79 -7.81
C ILE A 517 -9.70 9.13 -8.35
N ILE A 518 -9.05 9.60 -9.41
CA ILE A 518 -9.17 10.96 -9.90
C ILE A 518 -9.65 10.95 -11.35
N PRO A 519 -10.74 11.67 -11.67
CA PRO A 519 -11.12 11.89 -13.05
C PRO A 519 -10.20 12.91 -13.71
N LEU A 520 -9.62 12.57 -14.88
CA LEU A 520 -8.77 13.48 -15.65
C LEU A 520 -9.53 14.67 -16.24
N GLU A 521 -10.81 14.50 -16.56
CA GLU A 521 -11.66 15.57 -17.08
C GLU A 521 -13.08 15.49 -16.51
N SER A 522 -13.98 16.35 -16.97
CA SER A 522 -15.42 16.18 -16.72
C SER A 522 -15.95 15.16 -17.71
N ILE A 523 -15.79 13.87 -17.43
CA ILE A 523 -16.16 12.73 -18.29
C ILE A 523 -16.57 11.50 -17.47
N ALA A 524 -17.36 10.60 -18.08
CA ALA A 524 -17.89 9.40 -17.43
C ALA A 524 -16.88 8.25 -17.37
N TYR A 525 -16.91 7.42 -16.33
CA TYR A 525 -16.15 6.16 -16.22
C TYR A 525 -16.82 5.21 -15.23
N ASN A 526 -16.43 3.94 -15.26
CA ASN A 526 -16.98 2.92 -14.38
C ASN A 526 -15.88 2.26 -13.54
N VAL A 527 -16.07 2.19 -12.23
CA VAL A 527 -15.18 1.48 -11.31
C VAL A 527 -15.97 0.43 -10.55
N LYS A 528 -15.47 -0.80 -10.52
CA LYS A 528 -16.09 -1.91 -9.82
C LYS A 528 -15.06 -2.62 -8.96
N ILE A 529 -15.28 -2.65 -7.65
CA ILE A 529 -14.37 -3.28 -6.68
C ILE A 529 -15.21 -4.24 -5.84
N LYS A 530 -14.80 -5.50 -5.77
CA LYS A 530 -15.57 -6.56 -5.10
C LYS A 530 -14.72 -7.52 -4.30
N ASN A 531 -15.34 -8.11 -3.28
CA ASN A 531 -14.76 -9.15 -2.43
C ASN A 531 -13.49 -8.66 -1.72
N VAL A 532 -13.59 -7.53 -1.02
CA VAL A 532 -12.45 -6.87 -0.35
C VAL A 532 -12.70 -6.77 1.15
N GLU A 533 -11.69 -7.04 1.98
CA GLU A 533 -11.78 -6.79 3.43
C GLU A 533 -11.49 -5.32 3.74
N LEU A 534 -10.47 -4.75 3.09
CA LEU A 534 -10.03 -3.37 3.30
C LEU A 534 -9.82 -2.66 1.96
N PHE A 535 -10.57 -1.59 1.74
CA PHE A 535 -10.28 -0.60 0.70
C PHE A 535 -9.82 0.70 1.37
N GLN A 536 -8.63 1.19 1.00
CA GLN A 536 -8.08 2.44 1.50
C GLN A 536 -7.66 3.35 0.34
N CYS A 537 -8.29 4.52 0.26
CA CYS A 537 -7.88 5.60 -0.61
C CYS A 537 -7.10 6.64 0.21
N ASN A 538 -5.81 6.81 -0.08
CA ASN A 538 -4.93 7.74 0.64
C ASN A 538 -5.09 9.21 0.21
N GLY A 539 -5.63 9.45 -0.97
CA GLY A 539 -5.91 10.79 -1.50
C GLY A 539 -7.38 10.98 -1.81
N ASP A 540 -7.66 11.84 -2.79
CA ASP A 540 -9.04 12.16 -3.18
C ASP A 540 -9.71 10.99 -3.94
N PHE A 541 -11.00 10.85 -3.69
CA PHE A 541 -11.88 9.91 -4.33
C PHE A 541 -13.03 10.67 -5.01
N GLY A 542 -12.88 10.93 -6.30
CA GLY A 542 -13.86 11.68 -7.09
C GLY A 542 -14.70 10.79 -7.99
N LEU A 543 -15.92 11.23 -8.31
CA LEU A 543 -16.85 10.75 -9.34
C LEU A 543 -17.48 11.95 -10.04
N LYS A 544 -17.51 11.94 -11.37
CA LYS A 544 -18.07 13.03 -12.19
C LYS A 544 -18.90 12.47 -13.35
N GLN A 545 -19.91 13.20 -13.82
CA GLN A 545 -20.61 12.97 -15.11
C GLN A 545 -21.03 11.52 -15.41
N ASN A 546 -22.22 11.09 -14.99
CA ASN A 546 -22.73 9.72 -15.26
C ASN A 546 -21.77 8.57 -14.87
N SER A 547 -20.67 8.83 -14.16
CA SER A 547 -19.75 7.79 -13.72
C SER A 547 -20.43 6.88 -12.71
N VAL A 548 -20.15 5.57 -12.79
CA VAL A 548 -20.70 4.59 -11.87
C VAL A 548 -19.58 3.97 -11.06
N LEU A 549 -19.74 3.95 -9.75
CA LEU A 549 -18.87 3.22 -8.85
C LEU A 549 -19.64 2.19 -8.05
N GLU A 550 -19.14 0.96 -8.08
CA GLU A 550 -19.60 -0.14 -7.23
C GLU A 550 -18.43 -0.58 -6.35
N LEU A 551 -18.53 -0.39 -5.03
CA LEU A 551 -17.54 -0.83 -4.06
C LEU A 551 -18.21 -1.79 -3.07
N ASP A 552 -17.75 -3.03 -3.05
CA ASP A 552 -18.17 -4.06 -2.10
C ASP A 552 -16.95 -4.48 -1.28
N ALA A 553 -16.82 -3.88 -0.09
CA ALA A 553 -15.71 -4.06 0.82
C ALA A 553 -16.18 -4.03 2.27
N GLN A 554 -15.62 -4.86 3.16
CA GLN A 554 -16.02 -4.85 4.58
C GLN A 554 -15.69 -3.53 5.26
N ASN A 555 -14.52 -2.96 4.94
CA ASN A 555 -14.03 -1.70 5.49
C ASN A 555 -13.55 -0.78 4.38
N VAL A 556 -14.00 0.48 4.43
CA VAL A 556 -13.69 1.52 3.46
C VAL A 556 -13.13 2.73 4.19
N LEU A 557 -11.92 3.13 3.86
CA LEU A 557 -11.31 4.37 4.35
C LEU A 557 -10.94 5.29 3.19
N VAL A 558 -11.32 6.55 3.31
CA VAL A 558 -10.96 7.61 2.39
C VAL A 558 -10.28 8.70 3.19
N LYS A 559 -8.94 8.80 3.07
CA LYS A 559 -8.16 9.80 3.79
C LYS A 559 -8.31 11.21 3.19
N GLY A 560 -8.51 11.30 1.87
CA GLY A 560 -8.80 12.55 1.17
C GLY A 560 -10.30 12.85 1.08
N ASN A 561 -10.68 13.70 0.12
CA ASN A 561 -12.06 14.10 -0.08
C ASN A 561 -12.85 13.04 -0.86
N LEU A 562 -14.14 12.91 -0.56
CA LEU A 562 -15.08 12.12 -1.34
C LEU A 562 -15.97 13.08 -2.14
N THR A 563 -15.87 13.07 -3.46
CA THR A 563 -16.67 13.95 -4.34
C THR A 563 -17.52 13.12 -5.30
N VAL A 564 -18.83 13.31 -5.30
CA VAL A 564 -19.75 12.72 -6.28
C VAL A 564 -20.53 13.85 -6.94
N ASN A 565 -20.32 14.08 -8.24
CA ASN A 565 -20.88 15.24 -8.93
C ASN A 565 -21.48 14.89 -10.30
N ARG A 566 -22.45 15.68 -10.77
CA ARG A 566 -23.03 15.68 -12.13
C ARG A 566 -23.50 14.30 -12.55
N THR A 567 -24.61 13.82 -11.99
CA THR A 567 -25.25 12.54 -12.28
C THR A 567 -24.39 11.29 -12.04
N GLY A 568 -23.28 11.42 -11.31
CA GLY A 568 -22.51 10.27 -10.84
C GLY A 568 -23.34 9.39 -9.89
N THR A 569 -23.09 8.08 -9.96
CA THR A 569 -23.71 7.07 -9.08
C THR A 569 -22.62 6.39 -8.26
N LEU A 570 -22.70 6.51 -6.94
CA LEU A 570 -21.83 5.82 -5.99
C LEU A 570 -22.64 4.75 -5.25
N ASN A 571 -22.22 3.50 -5.34
CA ASN A 571 -22.78 2.39 -4.57
C ASN A 571 -21.68 1.77 -3.70
N ILE A 572 -21.82 1.86 -2.38
CA ILE A 572 -20.90 1.26 -1.41
C ILE A 572 -21.67 0.26 -0.55
N ASN A 573 -21.25 -1.00 -0.59
CA ASN A 573 -21.67 -2.02 0.37
C ASN A 573 -20.53 -2.24 1.37
N THR A 574 -20.73 -1.88 2.64
CA THR A 574 -19.70 -1.93 3.67
C THR A 574 -20.26 -2.07 5.08
N GLN A 575 -19.42 -2.57 6.00
CA GLN A 575 -19.71 -2.55 7.44
C GLN A 575 -19.09 -1.32 8.11
N TYR A 576 -18.02 -0.78 7.55
CA TYR A 576 -17.33 0.39 8.08
C TYR A 576 -16.94 1.35 6.95
N LEU A 577 -17.34 2.61 7.09
CA LEU A 577 -16.96 3.70 6.18
C LEU A 577 -16.39 4.87 6.99
N ASP A 578 -15.20 5.30 6.64
CA ASP A 578 -14.57 6.47 7.25
C ASP A 578 -13.99 7.40 6.18
N VAL A 579 -14.59 8.58 6.06
CA VAL A 579 -14.11 9.65 5.19
C VAL A 579 -13.51 10.74 6.07
N ALA A 580 -12.18 10.79 6.12
CA ALA A 580 -11.44 11.77 6.91
C ALA A 580 -11.43 13.17 6.28
N GLY A 581 -11.49 13.23 4.94
CA GLY A 581 -11.69 14.49 4.22
C GLY A 581 -13.16 14.91 4.15
N LYS A 582 -13.44 15.86 3.27
CA LYS A 582 -14.79 16.39 3.06
C LYS A 582 -15.57 15.53 2.07
N THR A 583 -16.84 15.32 2.35
CA THR A 583 -17.78 14.66 1.45
C THR A 583 -18.62 15.71 0.74
N TYR A 584 -18.68 15.64 -0.58
CA TYR A 584 -19.44 16.55 -1.42
C TYR A 584 -20.26 15.75 -2.43
N ALA A 585 -21.58 15.84 -2.35
CA ALA A 585 -22.52 15.23 -3.28
C ALA A 585 -23.31 16.31 -4.01
N ASP A 586 -23.18 16.42 -5.34
CA ASP A 586 -23.89 17.41 -6.16
C ASP A 586 -24.57 16.78 -7.38
N ASN A 587 -25.87 17.01 -7.52
CA ASN A 587 -26.71 16.45 -8.60
C ASN A 587 -26.44 14.95 -8.84
N SER A 588 -26.34 14.15 -7.77
CA SER A 588 -25.80 12.79 -7.81
C SER A 588 -26.66 11.78 -7.06
N LEU A 589 -26.36 10.49 -7.25
CA LEU A 589 -26.95 9.38 -6.48
C LEU A 589 -25.84 8.70 -5.66
N MET A 590 -26.02 8.63 -4.35
CA MET A 590 -25.13 7.89 -3.45
C MET A 590 -25.94 6.86 -2.65
N ASN A 591 -25.57 5.60 -2.74
CA ASN A 591 -26.16 4.50 -2.00
C ASN A 591 -25.07 3.86 -1.14
N ILE A 592 -25.26 3.88 0.17
CA ILE A 592 -24.35 3.27 1.14
C ILE A 592 -25.19 2.29 1.95
N SER A 593 -24.85 1.01 1.89
CA SER A 593 -25.58 -0.03 2.60
C SER A 593 -24.64 -0.87 3.44
N GLY A 594 -25.12 -1.30 4.61
CA GLY A 594 -24.57 -2.46 5.31
C GLY A 594 -25.69 -3.43 5.65
N ASN A 595 -25.34 -4.68 5.95
CA ASN A 595 -26.31 -5.69 6.36
C ASN A 595 -26.68 -5.53 7.85
N GLY A 596 -27.12 -4.33 8.23
CA GLY A 596 -27.53 -3.99 9.60
C GLY A 596 -26.39 -3.54 10.53
N THR A 597 -25.13 -3.65 10.09
CA THR A 597 -23.93 -3.35 10.90
C THR A 597 -23.15 -2.12 10.42
N LEU A 598 -23.72 -1.30 9.52
CA LEU A 598 -22.98 -0.18 8.95
C LEU A 598 -22.66 0.88 10.02
N LYS A 599 -21.37 1.21 10.12
CA LYS A 599 -20.84 2.37 10.84
C LYS A 599 -20.20 3.31 9.83
N ALA A 600 -20.78 4.50 9.62
CA ALA A 600 -20.25 5.49 8.69
C ALA A 600 -19.88 6.79 9.40
N ARG A 601 -18.70 7.32 9.09
CA ARG A 601 -18.27 8.66 9.48
C ARG A 601 -17.87 9.48 8.26
N PHE A 602 -18.37 10.69 8.21
CA PHE A 602 -17.95 11.73 7.28
C PHE A 602 -17.43 12.91 8.09
N ASN A 603 -16.17 13.32 7.93
CA ASN A 603 -15.61 14.39 8.76
C ASN A 603 -16.21 15.77 8.44
N GLY A 604 -16.59 16.00 7.17
CA GLY A 604 -17.44 17.11 6.74
C GLY A 604 -18.39 16.63 5.65
N TYR A 605 -19.62 17.14 5.60
CA TYR A 605 -20.66 16.64 4.70
C TYR A 605 -21.43 17.76 4.01
N GLU A 606 -21.38 17.79 2.69
CA GLU A 606 -22.17 18.70 1.88
C GLU A 606 -22.97 17.97 0.81
N GLN A 607 -24.24 18.34 0.68
CA GLN A 607 -25.15 17.78 -0.30
C GLN A 607 -25.91 18.90 -1.01
N TYR A 608 -25.86 18.86 -2.34
CA TYR A 608 -26.53 19.76 -3.27
C TYR A 608 -27.34 18.93 -4.24
N ASN A 609 -28.65 19.17 -4.34
CA ASN A 609 -29.48 18.63 -5.44
C ASN A 609 -29.36 17.10 -5.67
N SER A 610 -29.01 16.34 -4.64
CA SER A 610 -28.62 14.91 -4.75
C SER A 610 -29.56 14.02 -3.97
N THR A 611 -29.57 12.73 -4.33
CA THR A 611 -30.21 11.66 -3.54
C THR A 611 -29.14 10.84 -2.86
N VAL A 612 -29.17 10.78 -1.53
CA VAL A 612 -28.27 9.96 -0.73
C VAL A 612 -29.08 9.00 0.12
N ASN A 613 -28.79 7.71 -0.02
CA ASN A 613 -29.43 6.62 0.71
C ASN A 613 -28.36 5.95 1.58
N MET A 614 -28.59 5.92 2.89
CA MET A 614 -27.78 5.19 3.85
C MET A 614 -28.69 4.17 4.55
N THR A 615 -28.47 2.88 4.35
CA THR A 615 -29.35 1.82 4.87
C THR A 615 -28.59 0.77 5.67
N GLY A 616 -29.28 0.15 6.63
CA GLY A 616 -28.70 -0.94 7.42
C GLY A 616 -27.62 -0.48 8.40
N ALA A 617 -27.77 0.72 8.98
CA ALA A 617 -26.75 1.36 9.78
C ALA A 617 -27.03 1.29 11.29
N GLU A 618 -26.00 0.97 12.06
CA GLU A 618 -26.02 1.15 13.52
C GLU A 618 -25.74 2.61 13.87
N LYS A 619 -24.79 3.23 13.15
CA LYS A 619 -24.26 4.55 13.49
C LYS A 619 -23.83 5.33 12.26
N ILE A 620 -24.39 6.53 12.09
CA ILE A 620 -23.98 7.49 11.06
C ILE A 620 -23.49 8.78 11.74
N ILE A 621 -22.29 9.24 11.40
CA ILE A 621 -21.74 10.53 11.85
C ILE A 621 -21.57 11.45 10.64
N LEU A 622 -22.30 12.56 10.63
CA LEU A 622 -22.13 13.67 9.70
C LEU A 622 -21.39 14.80 10.43
N GLY A 623 -20.09 14.87 10.18
CA GLY A 623 -19.16 15.82 10.77
C GLY A 623 -19.26 17.23 10.18
N SER A 624 -18.55 18.17 10.80
CA SER A 624 -18.66 19.59 10.50
C SER A 624 -17.76 20.02 9.32
N PRO A 625 -18.25 20.88 8.40
CA PRO A 625 -19.60 21.43 8.36
C PRO A 625 -20.60 20.42 7.76
N VAL A 626 -21.86 20.51 8.20
CA VAL A 626 -23.00 19.83 7.55
C VAL A 626 -23.79 20.86 6.74
N ILE A 627 -23.78 20.73 5.41
CA ILE A 627 -24.49 21.64 4.49
C ILE A 627 -25.46 20.86 3.63
N LEU A 628 -26.75 21.18 3.70
CA LEU A 628 -27.80 20.58 2.88
C LEU A 628 -28.52 21.69 2.12
N LYS A 629 -28.23 21.82 0.83
CA LYS A 629 -28.71 22.90 -0.02
C LYS A 629 -29.41 22.36 -1.27
N TYR A 630 -30.44 23.06 -1.71
CA TYR A 630 -31.06 22.80 -3.00
C TYR A 630 -31.25 24.11 -3.77
N ASP A 631 -31.17 24.02 -5.09
CA ASP A 631 -31.59 25.06 -6.04
C ASP A 631 -33.03 24.78 -6.49
N ASN A 632 -33.72 25.70 -7.14
CA ASN A 632 -35.15 25.50 -7.47
C ASN A 632 -35.35 25.25 -8.99
N PRO A 633 -35.93 24.12 -9.45
CA PRO A 633 -36.40 22.95 -8.69
C PRO A 633 -35.54 21.70 -8.91
N PRO A 634 -34.49 21.48 -8.12
CA PRO A 634 -34.10 20.11 -7.73
C PRO A 634 -34.57 19.63 -6.35
N THR A 635 -34.89 18.34 -6.26
CA THR A 635 -35.20 17.60 -5.01
C THR A 635 -33.91 17.13 -4.35
N LEU A 636 -33.59 17.63 -3.15
CA LEU A 636 -32.59 17.02 -2.27
C LEU A 636 -33.27 15.97 -1.38
N THR A 637 -32.77 14.74 -1.44
CA THR A 637 -33.24 13.63 -0.59
C THR A 637 -32.07 13.03 0.18
N LEU A 638 -32.16 13.00 1.51
CA LEU A 638 -31.26 12.22 2.36
C LEU A 638 -32.12 11.20 3.11
N ASN A 639 -31.96 9.93 2.76
CA ASN A 639 -32.69 8.80 3.35
C ASN A 639 -31.73 8.02 4.25
N VAL A 640 -31.93 8.05 5.57
CA VAL A 640 -31.07 7.37 6.54
C VAL A 640 -31.89 6.38 7.35
N LYS A 641 -31.64 5.08 7.16
CA LYS A 641 -32.16 4.01 8.04
C LYS A 641 -31.08 3.62 9.04
N ALA A 642 -31.15 4.21 10.24
CA ALA A 642 -30.13 4.03 11.25
C ALA A 642 -30.68 4.03 12.68
N ASP A 643 -30.01 3.28 13.57
CA ASP A 643 -30.31 3.31 15.01
C ASP A 643 -29.82 4.61 15.67
N GLY A 644 -28.68 5.15 15.20
CA GLY A 644 -28.11 6.41 15.68
C GLY A 644 -27.58 7.33 14.58
N ILE A 645 -28.00 8.59 14.59
CA ILE A 645 -27.54 9.65 13.68
C ILE A 645 -26.90 10.78 14.50
N TYR A 646 -25.65 11.09 14.21
CA TYR A 646 -24.87 12.13 14.88
C TYR A 646 -24.58 13.27 13.90
N LEU A 647 -24.96 14.48 14.28
CA LEU A 647 -24.82 15.69 13.47
C LEU A 647 -23.90 16.66 14.22
N ASN A 648 -22.73 16.92 13.65
CA ASN A 648 -21.82 17.96 14.15
C ASN A 648 -22.01 19.25 13.34
N SER A 649 -22.70 20.23 13.92
CA SER A 649 -23.25 21.37 13.19
C SER A 649 -22.53 22.70 13.39
N SER A 650 -21.27 22.71 13.85
CA SER A 650 -20.50 23.97 13.94
C SER A 650 -20.42 24.67 12.56
N GLY A 651 -21.28 25.64 12.31
CA GLY A 651 -21.39 26.36 11.03
C GLY A 651 -22.24 25.73 9.92
N GLY A 652 -23.15 24.80 10.24
CA GLY A 652 -24.03 24.16 9.23
C GLY A 652 -25.14 25.07 8.67
N ASP A 653 -25.58 24.79 7.43
CA ASP A 653 -26.69 25.48 6.76
C ASP A 653 -27.63 24.43 6.15
N ILE A 654 -28.80 24.22 6.76
CA ILE A 654 -29.84 23.29 6.30
C ILE A 654 -31.08 24.10 5.93
N LYS A 655 -31.43 24.11 4.64
CA LYS A 655 -32.65 24.80 4.15
C LYS A 655 -33.91 23.98 4.44
N LYS A 656 -35.01 24.65 4.82
CA LYS A 656 -36.26 24.03 5.29
C LYS A 656 -36.95 23.06 4.31
N LYS A 657 -36.84 23.22 2.98
CA LYS A 657 -37.47 22.29 2.01
C LYS A 657 -36.65 21.02 1.69
N THR A 658 -35.56 20.78 2.41
CA THR A 658 -34.76 19.54 2.32
C THR A 658 -35.61 18.34 2.79
N GLN A 659 -35.78 17.30 1.97
CA GLN A 659 -36.42 16.06 2.41
C GLN A 659 -35.39 15.18 3.12
N LEU A 660 -35.42 15.19 4.46
CA LEU A 660 -34.69 14.21 5.27
C LEU A 660 -35.67 13.11 5.69
N LYS A 661 -35.59 11.95 5.06
CA LYS A 661 -36.34 10.78 5.52
C LYS A 661 -35.45 9.96 6.43
N TYR A 662 -35.96 9.65 7.62
CA TYR A 662 -35.25 8.83 8.57
C TYR A 662 -36.19 7.82 9.22
N SER A 663 -35.64 6.66 9.52
CA SER A 663 -36.29 5.61 10.31
C SER A 663 -35.22 4.81 11.03
N GLY A 664 -35.61 4.07 12.07
CA GLY A 664 -34.71 3.10 12.68
C GLY A 664 -34.21 2.08 11.66
N ASN A 665 -33.16 1.34 12.03
CA ASN A 665 -32.52 0.34 11.17
C ASN A 665 -33.51 -0.75 10.73
N ASN A 666 -34.47 -1.08 11.61
CA ASN A 666 -35.64 -1.90 11.30
C ASN A 666 -36.89 -1.03 11.12
N ASP A 667 -37.76 -1.38 10.16
CA ASP A 667 -38.99 -0.63 9.93
C ASP A 667 -39.86 -0.56 11.21
N GLY A 668 -40.18 0.66 11.65
CA GLY A 668 -40.93 0.92 12.89
C GLY A 668 -40.09 1.01 14.17
N SER A 669 -38.77 0.83 14.11
CA SER A 669 -37.86 1.10 15.23
C SER A 669 -37.49 2.58 15.34
N ALA A 670 -37.17 3.03 16.56
CA ALA A 670 -36.78 4.41 16.81
C ALA A 670 -35.33 4.69 16.41
N THR A 671 -35.11 5.88 15.85
CA THR A 671 -33.78 6.47 15.61
C THR A 671 -33.44 7.45 16.73
N ASP A 672 -32.24 7.31 17.27
CA ASP A 672 -31.65 8.31 18.15
C ASP A 672 -30.87 9.35 17.34
N PHE A 673 -31.23 10.62 17.49
CA PHE A 673 -30.52 11.77 16.94
C PHE A 673 -29.65 12.43 18.00
N TYR A 674 -28.45 12.84 17.62
CA TYR A 674 -27.50 13.50 18.49
C TYR A 674 -26.97 14.77 17.82
N PHE A 675 -27.15 15.92 18.46
CA PHE A 675 -26.65 17.22 18.00
C PHE A 675 -25.55 17.73 18.96
N TYR A 676 -24.37 18.07 18.44
CA TYR A 676 -23.21 18.51 19.23
C TYR A 676 -22.23 19.34 18.37
N PRO A 677 -21.37 20.20 18.96
CA PRO A 677 -21.54 20.87 20.25
C PRO A 677 -22.53 22.03 20.15
N ASP A 678 -22.72 22.56 18.94
CA ASP A 678 -23.42 23.81 18.70
C ASP A 678 -24.90 23.57 18.34
N PRO A 679 -25.79 24.54 18.62
CA PRO A 679 -27.16 24.50 18.16
C PRO A 679 -27.23 24.39 16.62
N LEU A 680 -28.17 23.60 16.14
CA LEU A 680 -28.45 23.52 14.70
C LEU A 680 -29.48 24.59 14.34
N VAL A 681 -29.12 25.49 13.41
CA VAL A 681 -30.00 26.55 12.91
C VAL A 681 -30.54 26.17 11.54
N PHE A 682 -31.86 26.05 11.43
CA PHE A 682 -32.57 25.97 10.15
C PHE A 682 -32.86 27.39 9.68
N LYS A 683 -32.25 27.76 8.55
CA LYS A 683 -32.46 29.08 7.94
C LYS A 683 -33.58 28.99 6.90
N ASP A 684 -34.52 29.94 6.97
CA ASP A 684 -35.59 30.11 5.99
C ASP A 684 -35.85 31.59 5.69
N TRP A 685 -36.65 31.90 4.67
CA TRP A 685 -37.02 33.26 4.30
C TRP A 685 -38.05 33.90 5.26
N GLU A 686 -38.73 33.11 6.11
CA GLU A 686 -39.78 33.59 7.02
C GLU A 686 -39.40 33.53 8.52
N THR A 687 -38.74 32.46 8.99
CA THR A 687 -38.34 32.29 10.40
C THR A 687 -37.21 31.27 10.58
N ASP A 688 -36.18 31.63 11.36
CA ASP A 688 -35.12 30.71 11.76
C ASP A 688 -35.61 29.80 12.91
N ARG A 689 -35.36 28.49 12.81
CA ARG A 689 -35.62 27.52 13.89
C ARG A 689 -34.29 27.00 14.44
N THR A 690 -34.12 27.04 15.76
CA THR A 690 -32.91 26.53 16.43
C THR A 690 -33.23 25.26 17.22
N ILE A 691 -32.51 24.17 16.95
CA ILE A 691 -32.53 22.94 17.77
C ILE A 691 -31.33 22.98 18.71
N LYS A 692 -31.57 22.74 20.00
CA LYS A 692 -30.52 22.73 21.02
C LYS A 692 -29.63 21.48 20.88
N PRO A 693 -28.37 21.54 21.31
CA PRO A 693 -27.54 20.34 21.43
C PRO A 693 -28.19 19.32 22.38
N GLY A 694 -28.06 18.03 22.06
CA GLY A 694 -28.57 16.94 22.90
C GLY A 694 -29.07 15.74 22.11
N LYS A 695 -29.68 14.78 22.84
CA LYS A 695 -30.25 13.55 22.27
C LYS A 695 -31.72 13.75 21.97
N TYR A 696 -32.20 13.25 20.83
CA TYR A 696 -33.60 13.24 20.45
C TYR A 696 -33.98 11.84 19.97
N GLN A 697 -35.23 11.41 20.15
CA GLN A 697 -35.69 10.10 19.71
C GLN A 697 -36.94 10.25 18.85
N ALA A 698 -36.96 9.59 17.69
CA ALA A 698 -38.10 9.61 16.78
C ALA A 698 -38.25 8.26 16.04
N VAL A 699 -39.49 7.80 15.86
CA VAL A 699 -39.79 6.49 15.24
C VAL A 699 -39.60 6.53 13.72
N THR A 700 -40.22 7.50 13.06
CA THR A 700 -40.07 7.77 11.63
C THR A 700 -40.36 9.24 11.39
N GLY A 701 -39.64 9.89 10.48
CA GLY A 701 -39.93 11.26 10.08
C GLY A 701 -39.51 11.55 8.65
N ASN A 702 -40.13 12.58 8.07
CA ASN A 702 -39.84 13.06 6.72
C ASN A 702 -39.15 14.43 6.72
N LYS A 703 -39.06 15.07 7.89
CA LYS A 703 -38.38 16.34 8.10
C LYS A 703 -37.69 16.34 9.47
N LEU A 704 -36.56 17.03 9.58
CA LEU A 704 -35.93 17.32 10.88
C LEU A 704 -36.83 18.16 11.78
N GLU A 705 -37.74 18.93 11.19
CA GLU A 705 -38.74 19.73 11.91
C GLU A 705 -39.70 18.90 12.76
N ASP A 706 -39.84 17.61 12.44
CA ASP A 706 -40.69 16.68 13.18
C ASP A 706 -40.06 16.30 14.55
N LEU A 707 -38.78 16.64 14.78
CA LEU A 707 -38.10 16.40 16.05
C LEU A 707 -38.63 17.34 17.16
N PRO A 708 -38.75 16.83 18.41
CA PRO A 708 -39.10 17.67 19.55
C PRO A 708 -38.08 18.79 19.76
N LEU A 709 -38.50 19.90 20.39
CA LEU A 709 -37.64 21.07 20.59
C LEU A 709 -36.65 20.90 21.76
N GLU A 710 -37.06 20.15 22.78
CA GLU A 710 -36.22 19.91 23.96
C GLU A 710 -35.53 18.54 23.88
N PRO A 711 -34.23 18.47 24.17
CA PRO A 711 -33.47 17.23 24.11
C PRO A 711 -33.77 16.32 25.31
N LEU A 712 -33.62 15.02 25.10
CA LEU A 712 -33.32 14.06 26.15
C LEU A 712 -31.90 14.34 26.69
N THR A 713 -31.70 14.14 28.00
CA THR A 713 -30.42 14.36 28.69
C THR A 713 -29.27 13.62 27.97
N TYR A 714 -28.15 14.33 27.75
CA TYR A 714 -27.00 13.82 27.00
C TYR A 714 -25.68 14.23 27.66
N ASN A 715 -24.77 13.26 27.89
CA ASN A 715 -23.59 13.46 28.74
C ASN A 715 -22.21 13.27 28.06
N SER A 716 -22.10 13.02 26.74
CA SER A 716 -20.76 12.88 26.11
C SER A 716 -20.75 12.91 24.59
N SER A 717 -19.74 13.49 23.95
CA SER A 717 -19.51 13.40 22.48
C SER A 717 -19.44 11.94 21.99
N PRO A 718 -19.91 11.60 20.77
CA PRO A 718 -19.73 10.26 20.23
C PRO A 718 -18.25 9.91 20.05
N GLU A 719 -17.79 8.87 20.75
CA GLU A 719 -16.51 8.25 20.43
C GLU A 719 -16.61 7.53 19.08
N TRP A 720 -15.73 7.88 18.15
CA TRP A 720 -15.52 7.11 16.93
C TRP A 720 -14.43 6.08 17.22
N LEU A 721 -14.79 4.81 17.15
CA LEU A 721 -13.84 3.74 17.40
C LEU A 721 -12.90 3.62 16.19
N PRO A 722 -11.57 3.61 16.41
CA PRO A 722 -10.62 3.34 15.35
C PRO A 722 -10.88 1.95 14.77
N LEU A 723 -10.66 1.82 13.46
CA LEU A 723 -10.83 0.57 12.76
C LEU A 723 -9.76 -0.45 13.21
N ALA A 724 -10.21 -1.61 13.71
CA ALA A 724 -9.33 -2.73 14.02
C ALA A 724 -9.27 -3.70 12.83
N VAL A 725 -8.30 -3.51 11.93
CA VAL A 725 -8.02 -4.44 10.82
C VAL A 725 -6.56 -4.87 10.84
N THR A 726 -6.32 -6.16 10.62
CA THR A 726 -4.96 -6.70 10.44
C THR A 726 -4.47 -6.37 9.04
N LEU A 727 -3.48 -5.49 8.92
CA LEU A 727 -2.87 -5.17 7.62
C LEU A 727 -2.05 -6.34 7.11
N LEU A 728 -2.20 -6.65 5.82
CA LEU A 728 -1.30 -7.53 5.11
C LEU A 728 -0.05 -6.73 4.74
N ASN A 729 1.12 -7.28 5.07
CA ASN A 729 2.41 -6.77 4.62
C ASN A 729 3.08 -7.83 3.73
N PRO A 730 2.56 -8.11 2.53
CA PRO A 730 3.26 -9.01 1.63
C PRO A 730 4.58 -8.36 1.24
N THR A 731 5.68 -9.08 1.45
CA THR A 731 7.00 -8.61 1.06
C THR A 731 7.03 -8.44 -0.46
N GLU A 732 7.35 -7.22 -0.92
CA GLU A 732 7.61 -7.00 -2.34
C GLU A 732 8.73 -7.96 -2.77
N PRO A 733 8.55 -8.76 -3.83
CA PRO A 733 9.57 -9.70 -4.24
C PRO A 733 10.86 -8.96 -4.64
N SER A 734 11.96 -9.26 -3.97
CA SER A 734 13.28 -8.69 -4.26
C SER A 734 14.08 -9.59 -5.18
N VAL A 735 15.02 -8.99 -5.91
CA VAL A 735 16.00 -9.71 -6.73
C VAL A 735 17.36 -9.21 -6.28
N SER A 736 18.25 -10.14 -5.92
CA SER A 736 19.58 -9.83 -5.39
C SER A 736 20.53 -9.35 -6.50
N ASN A 737 21.18 -8.20 -6.30
CA ASN A 737 22.19 -7.67 -7.22
C ASN A 737 23.44 -8.56 -7.20
N ALA A 738 23.75 -9.23 -8.32
CA ALA A 738 25.00 -9.97 -8.50
C ALA A 738 25.91 -9.35 -9.59
N TRP A 739 25.63 -8.12 -10.03
CA TRP A 739 26.30 -7.48 -11.16
C TRP A 739 26.76 -6.07 -10.78
N SER A 740 28.06 -5.85 -10.63
CA SER A 740 28.67 -4.54 -10.90
C SER A 740 30.06 -4.74 -11.48
N SER A 741 30.21 -4.46 -12.77
CA SER A 741 31.51 -4.17 -13.39
C SER A 741 31.66 -2.65 -13.45
N ASP A 742 32.76 -2.15 -12.87
CA ASP A 742 33.46 -0.89 -13.11
C ASP A 742 32.65 0.33 -13.56
N ASP A 743 32.39 1.27 -12.63
CA ASP A 743 32.69 2.72 -12.78
C ASP A 743 32.37 3.53 -11.49
N PRO A 744 32.94 4.74 -11.30
CA PRO A 744 33.17 5.33 -9.99
C PRO A 744 31.94 6.03 -9.40
N VAL A 745 31.81 5.93 -8.08
CA VAL A 745 30.72 6.49 -7.26
C VAL A 745 30.81 8.02 -7.21
N ASP A 746 29.73 8.69 -7.59
CA ASP A 746 29.45 10.11 -7.35
C ASP A 746 28.99 10.31 -5.88
N PRO A 747 29.69 11.08 -5.02
CA PRO A 747 29.43 11.13 -3.58
C PRO A 747 28.34 12.16 -3.17
N GLY A 748 27.28 12.32 -3.97
CA GLY A 748 26.50 13.57 -4.01
C GLY A 748 25.06 13.66 -3.49
N ASP A 749 24.41 12.62 -2.93
CA ASP A 749 22.98 12.75 -2.50
C ASP A 749 22.75 12.47 -0.99
N PRO A 750 22.48 13.50 -0.17
CA PRO A 750 22.25 13.38 1.27
C PRO A 750 20.77 13.27 1.68
N THR A 751 19.82 12.93 0.79
CA THR A 751 18.39 12.95 1.14
C THR A 751 17.81 11.58 1.53
N GLY A 752 18.33 11.01 2.61
CA GLY A 752 17.80 9.80 3.25
C GLY A 752 16.47 10.05 3.97
N ILE A 753 15.35 9.76 3.32
CA ILE A 753 14.05 9.56 3.98
C ILE A 753 13.39 8.32 3.39
N ASN A 754 13.63 7.15 4.01
CA ASN A 754 12.77 5.97 3.85
C ASN A 754 12.17 5.65 5.22
N LYS A 755 10.90 6.04 5.40
CA LYS A 755 10.09 5.64 6.55
C LYS A 755 9.43 4.30 6.22
N GLN A 756 9.87 3.23 6.86
CA GLN A 756 9.06 2.01 7.03
C GLN A 756 9.08 1.63 8.51
N GLY A 757 8.00 2.00 9.20
CA GLY A 757 7.69 1.50 10.53
C GLY A 757 6.31 0.85 10.48
N THR A 758 6.15 -0.29 11.15
CA THR A 758 4.84 -0.86 11.44
C THR A 758 4.10 0.01 12.45
N GLU A 759 3.10 0.75 11.96
CA GLU A 759 2.16 1.47 12.83
C GLU A 759 1.03 0.52 13.24
N LYS A 760 0.98 0.17 14.52
CA LYS A 760 -0.28 -0.26 15.17
C LYS A 760 -0.97 1.00 15.67
N TYR A 761 -2.08 1.37 15.03
CA TYR A 761 -2.99 2.38 15.56
C TYR A 761 -3.80 1.73 16.69
N TYR A 762 -3.61 2.21 17.92
CA TYR A 762 -4.50 1.93 19.06
C TYR A 762 -5.53 3.04 19.19
#